data_AF-A0A3Q3MXJ6-F1
#
_entry.id   AF-A0A3Q3MXJ6-F1
#
_cell.length_a   1.000
_cell.length_b   1.000
_cell.length_c   1.000
_cell.angle_alpha   90.00
_cell.angle_beta   90.00
_cell.angle_gamma   90.00
#
_symmetry.space_group_name_H-M   'P 1'
#
loop_
_entity.id
_entity.type
_entity.pdbx_description
1 polymer ?
#
loop_
_entity_poly.entity_id
_entity_poly.type
_entity_poly.pdbx_seq_one_letter_code
_entity_poly.pdbx_strand_id
1 'polypeptide(L)'
;FQQEEELVFEEDSVLGDEEVGEKVHRNRILVELESLACKIRQMVGNMTTTGGKVLLTALLGLTGIMSPSLSSLVYLLSFQVLCTWWAWSGHVPALIFRCVSVMSLLYSSSHFLLFYCYQLPSLQEVWPPNCTSTRVFGLVPVVSVDCGAPWRLQLNSELSWFDFSSPLMLLLLYHTVASLWRNQVRMTLPLTCCDVITVIGFLTHLVKVTLLCVCQAPVSSSNDSPTDSFAPPTQSSALGLDVFSVPQYSLSQSGESTCVFEGEGWDGKEVDEEETRGLEEEGGVGASSMAFSFLLRQSYVCALVSMMAWPITYVSWLTCVLLIWSCILWMMRERRRYTLMSSPWLVAYGNLLLILQYMYSFPSIEEVPGLFPRKDDPCRELASKLMCLLTFWLLLRQALTEKRDRQLSAITVHMAGKTPVDLTDTCMSVSCSQKTERQNRIKMLLLGGAAGGGVQMEVMVAVVTRMFVKYWIYVCGTMFFFVSFEGKIVLYKVIYMVMFLCCVALYQLNYERWRALLRGFWVAVVFYSMLVLILIYTFQFPSSPHTWSYYTGLSTHRLEDLGLEKFSVPVLFTRILIPAAFLLVCVIHLHYFHRPFLQLTDLKTVVDTHNSTITRKQTGAVLSSGLVSWRLVVDRLSVLLLRFLLSLQRLQRLLWWILELHIAKIMFSYIIWVCVKEVCVFNLPFVVCVGVALPCRMWRPLLSGVCTVWTCVVIVCKMLYQLNIIQPIRYSANCTMPENSSTDLNDITNNLVMLALLAFEVTVYRHQVLYRLRRNNIPPPTRTLFHDITRSHLDDNMLSCIKYFLNYFFYKFGLETCFLLAVNVIGQRMDLFAVGHAFGLITLLSRRSRRRIAFVWPKYCYFLSGLFCFQYLLCIGFPPAACKEYPWRLPSSNMDSNVVKWLFLPDHLTPPNPLFLLYDFLLLLGASLQLQVFEEELQASVQVLAGDNSESACSPAHLSQLFNCRSYLDMMKVIIFSYMFWFVLTIIFITGTTRISVFCMGYLVACFYFLLVGGNLLLKPVKSILVYWDCLIGYNVLVITMKNILSILACGFIKSLVLNHCWLIQLFSLACTIKGYTKPEQHSSKQCELPSDEAGIIWDGICFCFLLLQRRVFRSHYFLYVVLDLQNTQVLASRPGLGLGLNLDLDPQCL
;
A
#
# COMPACT_ATOMS: atom_id res chain seq x y z
N PHE A 1 59.84 -0.29 -7.96
CA PHE A 1 59.57 1.16 -7.89
C PHE A 1 58.95 1.42 -6.51
N GLN A 2 59.75 1.39 -5.44
CA GLN A 2 60.73 2.42 -4.99
C GLN A 2 60.01 3.55 -4.23
N GLN A 3 60.56 4.12 -3.15
CA GLN A 3 61.98 4.35 -2.87
C GLN A 3 62.29 4.10 -1.36
N GLU A 4 63.29 3.27 -0.99
CA GLU A 4 64.69 3.58 -0.58
C GLU A 4 64.81 4.62 0.56
N GLU A 5 65.71 4.54 1.57
CA GLU A 5 66.44 3.44 2.27
C GLU A 5 66.93 4.07 3.63
N GLU A 6 67.85 3.63 4.49
CA GLU A 6 68.91 2.58 4.61
C GLU A 6 68.88 2.07 6.09
N LEU A 7 69.84 1.43 6.80
CA LEU A 7 71.28 1.07 6.67
C LEU A 7 71.52 -0.23 7.50
N VAL A 8 72.72 -0.83 7.47
CA VAL A 8 73.03 -2.24 7.79
C VAL A 8 74.45 -2.37 8.41
N PHE A 9 74.83 -3.34 9.27
CA PHE A 9 74.15 -4.56 9.76
C PHE A 9 73.97 -4.63 11.32
N GLU A 10 74.39 -5.59 12.18
CA GLU A 10 75.27 -6.78 12.09
C GLU A 10 74.99 -7.88 13.16
N GLU A 11 75.81 -8.94 13.16
CA GLU A 11 75.82 -10.25 13.87
C GLU A 11 75.96 -10.26 15.42
N ASP A 12 75.66 -11.33 16.19
CA ASP A 12 74.81 -12.54 16.03
C ASP A 12 74.64 -13.32 17.38
N SER A 13 73.79 -14.36 17.39
CA SER A 13 73.73 -15.52 18.33
C SER A 13 73.00 -15.41 19.69
N VAL A 14 72.43 -16.47 20.30
CA VAL A 14 71.54 -17.57 19.83
C VAL A 14 71.07 -18.41 21.05
N LEU A 15 69.82 -18.91 21.03
CA LEU A 15 69.19 -19.92 21.94
C LEU A 15 69.06 -19.60 23.45
N GLY A 16 67.83 -19.71 23.99
CA GLY A 16 67.64 -19.80 25.45
C GLY A 16 66.21 -19.64 26.03
N ASP A 17 65.22 -19.11 25.29
CA ASP A 17 64.00 -18.57 25.91
C ASP A 17 62.67 -19.02 25.26
N GLU A 18 62.02 -20.03 25.83
CA GLU A 18 60.62 -20.43 25.48
C GLU A 18 59.69 -20.56 26.72
N GLU A 19 60.21 -20.69 27.94
CA GLU A 19 59.40 -20.96 29.16
C GLU A 19 58.84 -19.71 29.87
N VAL A 20 59.27 -18.50 29.48
CA VAL A 20 58.91 -17.25 30.17
C VAL A 20 57.64 -16.61 29.60
N GLY A 21 57.48 -16.61 28.27
CA GLY A 21 56.40 -15.88 27.58
C GLY A 21 54.98 -16.31 27.99
N GLU A 22 54.74 -17.62 28.16
CA GLU A 22 53.40 -18.14 28.45
C GLU A 22 52.92 -17.76 29.87
N LYS A 23 53.83 -17.68 30.85
CA LYS A 23 53.54 -17.26 32.23
C LYS A 23 53.14 -15.77 32.29
N VAL A 24 53.81 -14.92 31.51
CA VAL A 24 53.49 -13.49 31.44
C VAL A 24 52.11 -13.26 30.82
N HIS A 25 51.78 -13.94 29.72
CA HIS A 25 50.46 -13.78 29.08
C HIS A 25 49.33 -14.31 29.97
N ARG A 26 49.54 -15.44 30.66
CA ARG A 26 48.59 -16.02 31.62
C ARG A 26 48.30 -15.07 32.79
N ASN A 27 49.33 -14.45 33.36
CA ASN A 27 49.17 -13.47 34.44
C ASN A 27 48.44 -12.19 33.97
N ARG A 28 48.67 -11.73 32.74
CA ARG A 28 47.93 -10.58 32.16
C ARG A 28 46.44 -10.86 32.05
N ILE A 29 46.07 -12.05 31.56
CA ILE A 29 44.68 -12.49 31.48
C ILE A 29 44.08 -12.60 32.89
N LEU A 30 44.82 -13.13 33.88
CA LEU A 30 44.35 -13.22 35.26
C LEU A 30 44.04 -11.83 35.86
N VAL A 31 44.94 -10.86 35.68
CA VAL A 31 44.77 -9.47 36.14
C VAL A 31 43.62 -8.77 35.42
N GLU A 32 43.43 -8.99 34.11
CA GLU A 32 42.26 -8.49 33.39
C GLU A 32 40.96 -9.11 33.95
N LEU A 33 40.95 -10.41 34.25
CA LEU A 33 39.81 -11.11 34.85
C LEU A 33 39.49 -10.62 36.27
N GLU A 34 40.51 -10.35 37.10
CA GLU A 34 40.33 -9.73 38.42
C GLU A 34 39.82 -8.29 38.29
N SER A 35 40.33 -7.50 37.33
CA SER A 35 39.85 -6.14 37.09
C SER A 35 38.39 -6.13 36.61
N LEU A 36 37.99 -7.10 35.78
CA LEU A 36 36.62 -7.32 35.35
C LEU A 36 35.75 -7.77 36.52
N ALA A 37 36.21 -8.71 37.35
CA ALA A 37 35.49 -9.17 38.53
C ALA A 37 35.27 -8.03 39.55
N CYS A 38 36.26 -7.15 39.75
CA CYS A 38 36.11 -5.95 40.58
C CYS A 38 35.14 -4.93 39.96
N LYS A 39 35.26 -4.62 38.66
CA LYS A 39 34.32 -3.73 37.94
C LYS A 39 32.88 -4.27 37.99
N ILE A 40 32.69 -5.56 37.78
CA ILE A 40 31.38 -6.25 37.88
C ILE A 40 30.87 -6.19 39.33
N ARG A 41 31.71 -6.49 40.33
CA ARG A 41 31.34 -6.41 41.75
C ARG A 41 30.92 -5.00 42.17
N GLN A 42 31.63 -3.98 41.71
CA GLN A 42 31.31 -2.56 41.96
C GLN A 42 30.03 -2.15 41.22
N MET A 43 29.86 -2.56 39.95
CA MET A 43 28.64 -2.31 39.17
C MET A 43 27.41 -2.95 39.81
N VAL A 44 27.50 -4.22 40.24
CA VAL A 44 26.44 -4.93 40.98
C VAL A 44 26.18 -4.28 42.34
N GLY A 45 27.21 -3.81 43.04
CA GLY A 45 27.06 -3.00 44.25
C GLY A 45 26.24 -1.73 44.01
N ASN A 46 26.62 -0.93 43.02
CA ASN A 46 25.95 0.32 42.68
C ASN A 46 24.52 0.10 42.12
N MET A 47 24.30 -1.01 41.39
CA MET A 47 22.96 -1.43 40.95
C MET A 47 22.08 -1.91 42.10
N THR A 48 22.62 -2.61 43.10
CA THR A 48 21.85 -3.08 44.27
C THR A 48 21.54 -1.97 45.26
N THR A 49 22.40 -0.95 45.41
CA THR A 49 22.06 0.25 46.20
C THR A 49 21.05 1.14 45.49
N THR A 50 21.28 1.47 44.22
CA THR A 50 20.45 2.46 43.48
C THR A 50 19.15 1.86 42.95
N GLY A 51 19.19 0.62 42.45
CA GLY A 51 18.06 -0.08 41.81
C GLY A 51 17.47 -1.24 42.62
N GLY A 52 17.99 -1.53 43.82
CA GLY A 52 17.71 -2.75 44.58
C GLY A 52 16.23 -3.07 44.82
N LYS A 53 15.38 -2.05 44.98
CA LYS A 53 13.92 -2.22 45.13
C LYS A 53 13.28 -2.85 43.91
N VAL A 54 13.70 -2.43 42.70
CA VAL A 54 13.20 -2.94 41.42
C VAL A 54 13.76 -4.34 41.16
N LEU A 55 15.05 -4.55 41.44
CA LEU A 55 15.70 -5.86 41.31
C LEU A 55 15.01 -6.92 42.18
N LEU A 56 14.72 -6.62 43.46
CA LEU A 56 13.99 -7.55 44.33
C LEU A 56 12.59 -7.88 43.78
N THR A 57 11.82 -6.87 43.33
CA THR A 57 10.51 -7.15 42.73
C THR A 57 10.62 -8.04 41.48
N ALA A 58 11.59 -7.79 40.60
CA ALA A 58 11.78 -8.62 39.42
C ALA A 58 12.10 -10.08 39.80
N LEU A 59 12.92 -10.30 40.82
CA LEU A 59 13.30 -11.64 41.28
C LEU A 59 12.15 -12.38 41.97
N LEU A 60 11.30 -11.70 42.74
CA LEU A 60 10.07 -12.29 43.30
C LEU A 60 9.08 -12.73 42.19
N GLY A 61 9.00 -11.96 41.11
CA GLY A 61 8.21 -12.34 39.93
C GLY A 61 8.80 -13.57 39.22
N LEU A 62 10.12 -13.58 39.00
CA LEU A 62 10.83 -14.66 38.30
C LEU A 62 10.85 -15.98 39.08
N THR A 63 11.09 -15.97 40.39
CA THR A 63 10.99 -17.20 41.22
C THR A 63 9.57 -17.75 41.24
N GLY A 64 8.57 -16.87 41.35
CA GLY A 64 7.16 -17.27 41.39
C GLY A 64 6.67 -18.00 40.14
N ILE A 65 7.21 -17.69 38.95
CA ILE A 65 6.80 -18.32 37.67
C ILE A 65 7.67 -19.51 37.22
N MET A 66 8.84 -19.74 37.83
CA MET A 66 9.83 -20.68 37.28
C MET A 66 9.35 -22.14 37.35
N SER A 67 8.75 -22.54 38.47
CA SER A 67 8.04 -23.82 38.61
C SER A 67 6.72 -23.56 39.37
N PRO A 68 5.55 -23.78 38.75
CA PRO A 68 4.25 -23.39 39.31
C PRO A 68 3.80 -24.33 40.42
N SER A 69 3.81 -23.86 41.66
CA SER A 69 3.48 -24.64 42.85
C SER A 69 2.80 -23.79 43.94
N LEU A 70 2.21 -24.44 44.94
CA LEU A 70 1.60 -23.75 46.07
C LEU A 70 2.61 -22.94 46.90
N SER A 71 3.88 -23.36 46.94
CA SER A 71 4.97 -22.58 47.57
C SER A 71 5.39 -21.38 46.71
N SER A 72 5.59 -21.58 45.41
CA SER A 72 6.00 -20.52 44.49
C SER A 72 4.94 -19.43 44.30
N LEU A 73 3.65 -19.75 44.48
CA LEU A 73 2.54 -18.80 44.49
C LEU A 73 2.74 -17.65 45.48
N VAL A 74 3.41 -17.88 46.62
CA VAL A 74 3.67 -16.85 47.63
C VAL A 74 4.56 -15.73 47.08
N TYR A 75 5.61 -16.07 46.31
CA TYR A 75 6.45 -15.06 45.67
C TYR A 75 5.66 -14.28 44.61
N LEU A 76 4.88 -14.97 43.78
CA LEU A 76 4.06 -14.33 42.73
C LEU A 76 3.01 -13.38 43.31
N LEU A 77 2.32 -13.75 44.40
CA LEU A 77 1.37 -12.87 45.08
C LEU A 77 2.07 -11.66 45.70
N SER A 78 3.24 -11.85 46.33
CA SER A 78 4.02 -10.73 46.88
C SER A 78 4.46 -9.74 45.78
N PHE A 79 4.85 -10.25 44.61
CA PHE A 79 5.16 -9.46 43.43
C PHE A 79 3.94 -8.68 42.92
N GLN A 80 2.80 -9.34 42.70
CA GLN A 80 1.57 -8.71 42.22
C GLN A 80 1.09 -7.59 43.17
N VAL A 81 1.17 -7.80 44.49
CA VAL A 81 0.83 -6.80 45.50
C VAL A 81 1.78 -5.59 45.43
N LEU A 82 3.09 -5.82 45.39
CA LEU A 82 4.08 -4.73 45.30
C LEU A 82 3.92 -3.91 44.02
N CYS A 83 3.74 -4.56 42.86
CA CYS A 83 3.53 -3.89 41.58
C CYS A 83 2.19 -3.17 41.48
N THR A 84 1.10 -3.75 42.00
CA THR A 84 -0.22 -3.10 42.03
C THR A 84 -0.22 -1.89 42.97
N TRP A 85 0.43 -2.00 44.14
CA TRP A 85 0.59 -0.87 45.07
C TRP A 85 1.43 0.25 44.45
N TRP A 86 2.53 -0.09 43.78
CA TRP A 86 3.36 0.87 43.05
C TRP A 86 2.58 1.57 41.92
N ALA A 87 1.76 0.86 41.15
CA ALA A 87 0.93 1.46 40.11
C ALA A 87 -0.08 2.47 40.70
N TRP A 88 -0.67 2.15 41.85
CA TRP A 88 -1.66 2.98 42.54
C TRP A 88 -1.06 4.23 43.21
N SER A 89 -0.08 4.05 44.10
CA SER A 89 0.53 5.17 44.84
C SER A 89 1.66 5.86 44.06
N GLY A 90 2.52 5.08 43.42
CA GLY A 90 3.83 5.49 42.87
C GLY A 90 5.01 5.19 43.78
N HIS A 91 4.76 4.94 45.06
CA HIS A 91 5.78 4.78 46.10
C HIS A 91 5.36 3.62 47.00
N VAL A 92 6.15 2.54 47.05
CA VAL A 92 5.94 1.45 48.02
C VAL A 92 6.41 1.94 49.40
N PRO A 93 5.55 1.92 50.44
CA PRO A 93 5.94 2.32 51.79
C PRO A 93 7.15 1.53 52.30
N ALA A 94 8.11 2.22 52.90
CA ALA A 94 9.36 1.62 53.38
C ALA A 94 9.15 0.58 54.50
N LEU A 95 7.99 0.58 55.17
CA LEU A 95 7.58 -0.46 56.12
C LEU A 95 7.15 -1.74 55.39
N ILE A 96 6.26 -1.65 54.41
CA ILE A 96 5.77 -2.79 53.62
C ILE A 96 6.95 -3.45 52.87
N PHE A 97 7.81 -2.65 52.23
CA PHE A 97 8.97 -3.19 51.53
C PHE A 97 9.95 -3.92 52.47
N ARG A 98 10.19 -3.39 53.68
CA ARG A 98 11.03 -4.07 54.70
C ARG A 98 10.38 -5.37 55.19
N CYS A 99 9.08 -5.36 55.48
CA CYS A 99 8.34 -6.55 55.89
C CYS A 99 8.43 -7.67 54.83
N VAL A 100 8.10 -7.36 53.57
CA VAL A 100 8.19 -8.35 52.48
C VAL A 100 9.63 -8.83 52.25
N SER A 101 10.64 -7.96 52.40
CA SER A 101 12.05 -8.36 52.29
C SER A 101 12.44 -9.37 53.39
N VAL A 102 12.10 -9.10 54.66
CA VAL A 102 12.42 -10.01 55.78
C VAL A 102 11.67 -11.34 55.66
N MET A 103 10.37 -11.29 55.35
CA MET A 103 9.57 -12.51 55.17
C MET A 103 10.05 -13.33 53.97
N SER A 104 10.45 -12.69 52.87
CA SER A 104 11.04 -13.37 51.72
C SER A 104 12.39 -14.02 52.02
N LEU A 105 13.21 -13.44 52.91
CA LEU A 105 14.51 -14.01 53.30
C LEU A 105 14.33 -15.34 54.05
N LEU A 106 13.44 -15.34 55.04
CA LEU A 106 13.10 -16.52 55.82
C LEU A 106 12.45 -17.59 54.93
N TYR A 107 11.46 -17.19 54.12
CA TYR A 107 10.71 -18.13 53.29
C TYR A 107 11.56 -18.75 52.16
N SER A 108 12.47 -18.01 51.51
CA SER A 108 13.37 -18.59 50.51
C SER A 108 14.39 -19.56 51.14
N SER A 109 14.87 -19.28 52.35
CA SER A 109 15.76 -20.18 53.09
C SER A 109 15.05 -21.50 53.44
N SER A 110 13.85 -21.43 54.04
CA SER A 110 13.06 -22.62 54.39
C SER A 110 12.62 -23.42 53.15
N HIS A 111 12.25 -22.76 52.06
CA HIS A 111 11.83 -23.42 50.82
C HIS A 111 12.99 -24.13 50.11
N PHE A 112 14.18 -23.51 50.05
CA PHE A 112 15.39 -24.15 49.52
C PHE A 112 15.81 -25.35 50.39
N LEU A 113 15.75 -25.22 51.72
CA LEU A 113 16.05 -26.32 52.64
C LEU A 113 15.09 -27.50 52.45
N LEU A 114 13.77 -27.23 52.33
CA LEU A 114 12.76 -28.25 52.05
C LEU A 114 13.02 -28.98 50.73
N PHE A 115 13.35 -28.23 49.66
CA PHE A 115 13.66 -28.81 48.34
C PHE A 115 14.92 -29.67 48.38
N TYR A 116 15.95 -29.24 49.12
CA TYR A 116 17.20 -29.97 49.31
C TYR A 116 16.99 -31.27 50.12
N CYS A 117 16.25 -31.20 51.23
CA CYS A 117 15.87 -32.38 52.01
C CYS A 117 15.07 -33.39 51.18
N TYR A 118 14.19 -32.94 50.28
CA TYR A 118 13.45 -33.84 49.37
C TYR A 118 14.31 -34.57 48.33
N GLN A 119 15.60 -34.21 48.16
CA GLN A 119 16.53 -35.01 47.35
C GLN A 119 17.15 -36.18 48.14
N LEU A 120 16.85 -36.34 49.43
CA LEU A 120 17.24 -37.51 50.22
C LEU A 120 16.32 -38.71 49.88
N PRO A 121 16.86 -39.90 49.56
CA PRO A 121 16.06 -41.07 49.18
C PRO A 121 14.94 -41.43 50.16
N SER A 122 15.20 -41.34 51.46
CA SER A 122 14.24 -41.66 52.52
C SER A 122 13.00 -40.74 52.54
N LEU A 123 13.11 -39.50 52.03
CA LEU A 123 11.96 -38.59 51.92
C LEU A 123 11.17 -38.80 50.62
N GLN A 124 11.82 -39.26 49.55
CA GLN A 124 11.13 -39.66 48.32
C GLN A 124 10.40 -41.00 48.47
N GLU A 125 10.89 -41.90 49.33
CA GLU A 125 10.22 -43.15 49.68
C GLU A 125 8.95 -42.92 50.50
N VAL A 126 9.00 -42.02 51.51
CA VAL A 126 7.84 -41.63 52.31
C VAL A 126 6.83 -40.79 51.51
N TRP A 127 7.31 -39.93 50.61
CA TRP A 127 6.49 -39.07 49.75
C TRP A 127 6.86 -39.25 48.27
N PRO A 128 6.30 -40.25 47.58
CA PRO A 128 6.63 -40.49 46.18
C PRO A 128 6.12 -39.36 45.25
N PRO A 129 6.78 -39.14 44.09
CA PRO A 129 6.45 -38.07 43.14
C PRO A 129 5.08 -38.23 42.43
N ASN A 130 4.39 -39.36 42.67
CA ASN A 130 3.04 -39.60 42.18
C ASN A 130 1.94 -39.17 43.15
N CYS A 131 2.25 -38.81 44.40
CA CYS A 131 1.28 -38.26 45.34
C CYS A 131 0.77 -36.88 44.89
N THR A 132 -0.47 -36.55 45.25
CA THR A 132 -1.05 -35.21 45.03
C THR A 132 -0.31 -34.14 45.85
N SER A 133 0.06 -34.44 47.09
CA SER A 133 0.76 -33.50 47.98
C SER A 133 2.11 -33.04 47.44
N THR A 134 2.97 -33.95 46.98
CA THR A 134 4.29 -33.62 46.40
C THR A 134 4.14 -32.76 45.15
N ARG A 135 3.20 -33.11 44.27
CA ARG A 135 2.88 -32.34 43.06
C ARG A 135 2.32 -30.95 43.33
N VAL A 136 1.50 -30.77 44.38
CA VAL A 136 0.96 -29.45 44.77
C VAL A 136 2.03 -28.56 45.41
N PHE A 137 2.92 -29.12 46.22
CA PHE A 137 4.06 -28.37 46.79
C PHE A 137 5.22 -28.13 45.81
N GLY A 138 5.20 -28.72 44.61
CA GLY A 138 6.27 -28.57 43.61
C GLY A 138 7.56 -29.33 43.98
N LEU A 139 7.45 -30.42 44.72
CA LEU A 139 8.58 -31.25 45.15
C LEU A 139 8.99 -32.20 44.01
N VAL A 140 9.98 -31.77 43.23
CA VAL A 140 10.49 -32.47 42.06
C VAL A 140 11.75 -33.28 42.42
N PRO A 141 11.82 -34.60 42.09
CA PRO A 141 13.02 -35.41 42.28
C PRO A 141 14.00 -35.14 41.13
N VAL A 142 14.99 -34.27 41.38
CA VAL A 142 16.03 -33.88 40.42
C VAL A 142 17.06 -35.01 40.25
N VAL A 143 17.37 -35.68 41.36
CA VAL A 143 18.10 -36.95 41.40
C VAL A 143 17.08 -38.09 41.46
N SER A 144 17.18 -39.07 40.57
CA SER A 144 16.38 -40.30 40.60
C SER A 144 17.06 -41.38 41.45
N VAL A 145 16.25 -42.14 42.19
CA VAL A 145 16.72 -43.19 43.10
C VAL A 145 16.53 -44.58 42.48
N ASP A 146 17.61 -45.16 41.97
CA ASP A 146 17.63 -46.56 41.55
C ASP A 146 17.82 -47.47 42.76
N CYS A 147 16.76 -48.18 43.17
CA CYS A 147 16.81 -49.13 44.29
C CYS A 147 17.85 -50.26 44.12
N GLY A 148 18.30 -50.53 42.88
CA GLY A 148 19.36 -51.50 42.58
C GLY A 148 20.79 -50.95 42.59
N ALA A 149 20.98 -49.63 42.66
CA ALA A 149 22.31 -49.00 42.57
C ALA A 149 22.38 -47.62 43.29
N PRO A 150 22.17 -47.55 44.62
CA PRO A 150 22.08 -46.27 45.36
C PRO A 150 23.34 -45.40 45.34
N TRP A 151 24.49 -45.92 44.90
CA TRP A 151 25.73 -45.14 44.68
C TRP A 151 25.76 -44.42 43.32
N ARG A 152 24.80 -44.69 42.42
CA ARG A 152 24.77 -44.15 41.06
C ARG A 152 23.84 -42.94 40.96
N LEU A 153 24.37 -41.75 41.21
CA LEU A 153 23.64 -40.49 41.05
C LEU A 153 23.19 -40.32 39.58
N GLN A 154 21.90 -40.53 39.34
CA GLN A 154 21.26 -40.27 38.05
C GLN A 154 20.44 -38.98 38.14
N LEU A 155 20.64 -38.10 37.15
CA LEU A 155 19.80 -36.92 36.95
C LEU A 155 18.60 -37.35 36.11
N ASN A 156 17.39 -36.99 36.54
CA ASN A 156 16.19 -37.35 35.81
C ASN A 156 16.11 -36.60 34.46
N SER A 157 16.37 -37.30 33.35
CA SER A 157 16.39 -36.73 32.01
C SER A 157 15.02 -36.44 31.41
N GLU A 158 13.92 -36.78 32.09
CA GLU A 158 12.56 -36.39 31.70
C GLU A 158 12.16 -34.98 32.18
N LEU A 159 12.98 -34.35 33.02
CA LEU A 159 12.69 -33.02 33.58
C LEU A 159 13.03 -31.88 32.62
N SER A 160 12.25 -30.80 32.76
CA SER A 160 12.44 -29.58 31.98
C SER A 160 13.60 -28.73 32.48
N TRP A 161 14.14 -27.85 31.63
CA TRP A 161 15.17 -26.89 32.01
C TRP A 161 14.72 -25.92 33.13
N PHE A 162 13.43 -25.62 33.25
CA PHE A 162 12.91 -24.68 34.24
C PHE A 162 12.84 -25.30 35.64
N ASP A 163 12.62 -26.61 35.74
CA ASP A 163 12.66 -27.34 37.02
C ASP A 163 14.08 -27.37 37.60
N PHE A 164 15.11 -27.61 36.77
CA PHE A 164 16.52 -27.46 37.18
C PHE A 164 16.91 -26.01 37.53
N SER A 165 16.25 -25.01 36.94
CA SER A 165 16.54 -23.58 37.18
C SER A 165 15.96 -23.07 38.51
N SER A 166 14.83 -23.64 38.96
CA SER A 166 14.09 -23.17 40.15
C SER A 166 14.96 -23.04 41.43
N PRO A 167 15.77 -24.03 41.84
CA PRO A 167 16.61 -23.92 43.04
C PRO A 167 17.70 -22.85 42.94
N LEU A 168 18.27 -22.64 41.74
CA LEU A 168 19.26 -21.59 41.49
C LEU A 168 18.63 -20.20 41.63
N MET A 169 17.40 -20.03 41.15
CA MET A 169 16.64 -18.78 41.27
C MET A 169 16.25 -18.49 42.73
N LEU A 170 15.88 -19.50 43.53
CA LEU A 170 15.65 -19.36 44.97
C LEU A 170 16.92 -18.92 45.72
N LEU A 171 18.07 -19.52 45.40
CA LEU A 171 19.36 -19.15 45.99
C LEU A 171 19.78 -17.72 45.62
N LEU A 172 19.54 -17.29 44.37
CA LEU A 172 19.81 -15.94 43.90
C LEU A 172 18.88 -14.90 44.54
N LEU A 173 17.59 -15.23 44.74
CA LEU A 173 16.66 -14.42 45.53
C LEU A 173 17.15 -14.28 46.98
N TYR A 174 17.54 -15.39 47.64
CA TYR A 174 18.08 -15.35 49.00
C TYR A 174 19.32 -14.45 49.12
N HIS A 175 20.32 -14.60 48.24
CA HIS A 175 21.53 -13.78 48.27
C HIS A 175 21.27 -12.29 48.01
N THR A 176 20.37 -11.95 47.07
CA THR A 176 20.04 -10.55 46.78
C THR A 176 19.25 -9.90 47.91
N VAL A 177 18.28 -10.61 48.53
CA VAL A 177 17.60 -10.13 49.74
C VAL A 177 18.58 -9.96 50.91
N ALA A 178 19.47 -10.92 51.14
CA ALA A 178 20.49 -10.84 52.19
C ALA A 178 21.46 -9.67 51.98
N SER A 179 21.85 -9.38 50.73
CA SER A 179 22.67 -8.21 50.38
C SER A 179 21.92 -6.90 50.64
N LEU A 180 20.66 -6.79 50.22
CA LEU A 180 19.82 -5.61 50.45
C LEU A 180 19.57 -5.37 51.94
N TRP A 181 19.35 -6.43 52.73
CA TRP A 181 19.21 -6.36 54.18
C TRP A 181 20.50 -5.89 54.87
N ARG A 182 21.66 -6.47 54.52
CA ARG A 182 22.98 -6.02 55.03
C ARG A 182 23.25 -4.55 54.71
N ASN A 183 22.90 -4.11 53.49
CA ASN A 183 23.09 -2.72 53.07
C ASN A 183 22.16 -1.77 53.83
N GLN A 184 20.91 -2.16 54.11
CA GLN A 184 19.99 -1.37 54.95
C GLN A 184 20.49 -1.28 56.40
N VAL A 185 20.94 -2.39 56.99
CA VAL A 185 21.48 -2.43 58.37
C VAL A 185 22.75 -1.58 58.51
N ARG A 186 23.64 -1.58 57.50
CA ARG A 186 24.81 -0.69 57.48
C ARG A 186 24.46 0.80 57.41
N MET A 187 23.34 1.16 56.78
CA MET A 187 22.92 2.56 56.64
C MET A 187 22.16 3.09 57.87
N THR A 188 21.86 2.23 58.86
CA THR A 188 21.18 2.58 60.11
C THR A 188 22.11 2.62 61.34
N LEU A 189 23.41 2.77 61.13
CA LEU A 189 24.40 3.08 62.18
C LEU A 189 25.10 4.38 61.74
N PRO A 190 25.03 5.46 62.54
CA PRO A 190 25.51 5.45 63.92
C PRO A 190 24.47 5.84 65.00
N LEU A 191 24.89 5.71 66.28
CA LEU A 191 24.28 6.33 67.48
C LEU A 191 22.83 5.94 67.82
N THR A 192 22.62 4.73 68.36
CA THR A 192 22.28 4.48 69.78
C THR A 192 21.95 2.99 69.99
N CYS A 193 22.14 2.47 71.21
CA CYS A 193 22.02 1.03 71.49
C CYS A 193 20.91 0.74 72.51
N CYS A 194 19.73 0.28 72.05
CA CYS A 194 18.67 -0.32 72.88
C CYS A 194 17.69 -1.21 72.07
N ASP A 195 17.18 -0.77 70.93
CA ASP A 195 15.94 -1.30 70.31
C ASP A 195 16.07 -2.61 69.48
N VAL A 196 16.93 -3.55 69.88
CA VAL A 196 17.19 -4.79 69.11
C VAL A 196 16.34 -5.99 69.54
N ILE A 197 15.72 -5.96 70.74
CA ILE A 197 15.06 -7.13 71.34
C ILE A 197 13.57 -7.29 70.91
N THR A 198 12.90 -6.23 70.47
CA THR A 198 11.43 -6.19 70.27
C THR A 198 10.89 -6.95 69.05
N VAL A 199 11.74 -7.39 68.11
CA VAL A 199 11.26 -8.01 66.85
C VAL A 199 10.98 -9.51 66.98
N ILE A 200 11.66 -10.23 67.87
CA ILE A 200 11.52 -11.70 67.99
C ILE A 200 10.22 -12.11 68.72
N GLY A 201 9.68 -11.25 69.60
CA GLY A 201 8.47 -11.55 70.38
C GLY A 201 7.14 -11.52 69.62
N PHE A 202 7.10 -11.06 68.36
CA PHE A 202 5.84 -10.73 67.67
C PHE A 202 5.10 -11.92 67.04
N LEU A 203 5.60 -13.15 67.21
CA LEU A 203 5.11 -14.35 66.48
C LEU A 203 4.33 -15.36 67.36
N THR A 204 4.29 -15.17 68.68
CA THR A 204 3.65 -16.11 69.63
C THR A 204 2.32 -15.60 70.21
N HIS A 205 1.84 -14.40 69.85
CA HIS A 205 0.73 -13.74 70.57
C HIS A 205 -0.49 -13.38 69.70
N LEU A 206 -1.02 -14.33 68.91
CA LEU A 206 -2.28 -14.14 68.16
C LEU A 206 -3.33 -15.26 68.32
N VAL A 207 -3.37 -15.90 69.50
CA VAL A 207 -4.57 -16.60 69.98
C VAL A 207 -4.80 -16.24 71.45
N LYS A 208 -6.05 -15.89 71.77
CA LYS A 208 -6.62 -15.57 73.11
C LYS A 208 -6.33 -14.18 73.74
N VAL A 209 -7.46 -13.55 74.13
CA VAL A 209 -7.68 -12.57 75.21
C VAL A 209 -7.24 -11.09 75.00
N THR A 210 -8.18 -10.34 74.44
CA THR A 210 -8.88 -9.17 75.04
C THR A 210 -8.14 -8.12 75.90
N LEU A 211 -8.35 -6.86 75.49
CA LEU A 211 -8.44 -5.61 76.27
C LEU A 211 -7.16 -4.87 76.73
N LEU A 212 -7.23 -3.53 76.56
CA LEU A 212 -6.51 -2.45 77.23
C LEU A 212 -4.96 -2.48 77.30
N CYS A 213 -4.36 -1.44 76.71
CA CYS A 213 -3.72 -0.44 77.55
C CYS A 213 -3.77 0.96 76.90
N VAL A 214 -4.22 1.97 77.65
CA VAL A 214 -4.02 3.39 77.38
C VAL A 214 -2.97 3.89 78.37
N CYS A 215 -2.31 5.00 78.05
CA CYS A 215 -1.30 5.71 78.83
C CYS A 215 -1.51 5.68 80.35
N GLN A 216 -0.40 5.57 81.10
CA GLN A 216 -0.01 6.65 82.02
C GLN A 216 1.49 6.62 82.36
N ALA A 217 1.99 7.76 82.84
CA ALA A 217 3.31 7.94 83.47
C ALA A 217 3.29 7.43 84.94
N PRO A 218 4.45 7.27 85.61
CA PRO A 218 4.51 6.64 86.94
C PRO A 218 4.21 7.61 88.10
N VAL A 219 3.77 7.08 89.26
CA VAL A 219 4.26 7.41 90.63
C VAL A 219 3.49 6.65 91.75
N SER A 220 4.25 6.16 92.75
CA SER A 220 3.92 5.77 94.15
C SER A 220 2.72 4.84 94.56
N SER A 221 3.12 3.78 95.29
CA SER A 221 2.62 3.31 96.62
C SER A 221 1.26 2.58 96.84
N SER A 222 1.42 1.32 97.29
CA SER A 222 0.77 0.61 98.43
C SER A 222 -0.71 0.18 98.43
N ASN A 223 -0.87 -1.15 98.41
CA ASN A 223 -1.68 -2.02 99.30
C ASN A 223 -3.19 -2.33 99.10
N ASP A 224 -3.44 -3.65 99.11
CA ASP A 224 -4.52 -4.41 99.77
C ASP A 224 -6.00 -4.39 99.31
N SER A 225 -6.30 -5.41 98.48
CA SER A 225 -7.40 -6.38 98.65
C SER A 225 -8.84 -6.02 98.18
N PRO A 226 -9.74 -7.02 97.93
CA PRO A 226 -10.84 -6.88 96.95
C PRO A 226 -12.27 -7.20 97.44
N THR A 227 -13.32 -6.89 96.63
CA THR A 227 -14.35 -7.85 96.15
C THR A 227 -15.46 -7.25 95.24
N ASP A 228 -15.83 -8.01 94.20
CA ASP A 228 -17.19 -8.37 93.67
C ASP A 228 -18.28 -7.37 93.21
N SER A 229 -18.47 -7.32 91.87
CA SER A 229 -19.63 -7.93 91.13
C SER A 229 -20.78 -7.11 90.45
N PHE A 230 -21.39 -7.76 89.43
CA PHE A 230 -22.71 -7.60 88.75
C PHE A 230 -23.10 -6.41 87.82
N ALA A 231 -22.98 -6.66 86.50
CA ALA A 231 -24.07 -6.73 85.48
C ALA A 231 -24.72 -5.45 84.82
N PRO A 232 -25.32 -5.59 83.59
CA PRO A 232 -25.68 -4.50 82.62
C PRO A 232 -27.24 -4.30 82.48
N PRO A 233 -27.94 -3.70 81.43
CA PRO A 233 -27.60 -3.49 79.99
C PRO A 233 -28.29 -2.31 79.18
N THR A 234 -28.30 -2.45 77.84
CA THR A 234 -29.30 -2.00 76.79
C THR A 234 -29.27 -0.61 76.07
N GLN A 235 -28.90 -0.67 74.77
CA GLN A 235 -29.59 -0.17 73.54
C GLN A 235 -29.70 1.32 73.10
N SER A 236 -29.14 1.60 71.88
CA SER A 236 -29.73 2.28 70.67
C SER A 236 -30.29 3.72 70.71
N SER A 237 -30.47 4.49 69.61
CA SER A 237 -29.83 4.61 68.26
C SER A 237 -30.42 5.83 67.48
N ALA A 238 -30.02 6.05 66.22
CA ALA A 238 -30.62 6.95 65.19
C ALA A 238 -30.42 8.48 65.35
N LEU A 239 -30.71 9.35 64.36
CA LEU A 239 -30.36 9.45 62.91
C LEU A 239 -31.11 10.68 62.32
N GLY A 240 -30.51 11.46 61.42
CA GLY A 240 -31.17 12.60 60.74
C GLY A 240 -30.23 13.37 59.81
N LEU A 241 -30.76 14.02 58.77
CA LEU A 241 -29.99 14.61 57.66
C LEU A 241 -30.64 15.89 57.09
N ASP A 242 -29.83 16.79 56.51
CA ASP A 242 -30.16 17.74 55.43
C ASP A 242 -31.19 18.90 55.68
N VAL A 243 -31.12 20.11 55.07
CA VAL A 243 -30.05 20.87 54.34
C VAL A 243 -30.46 22.36 54.15
N PHE A 244 -29.51 23.27 53.85
CA PHE A 244 -29.67 24.72 53.45
C PHE A 244 -30.24 25.73 54.49
N SER A 245 -29.90 27.05 54.49
CA SER A 245 -28.81 27.81 53.81
C SER A 245 -28.52 29.21 54.41
N VAL A 246 -27.25 29.52 54.69
CA VAL A 246 -26.49 30.81 54.58
C VAL A 246 -27.12 32.15 55.02
N PRO A 247 -26.46 32.84 55.98
CA PRO A 247 -26.07 34.26 55.81
C PRO A 247 -24.55 34.52 56.05
N GLN A 248 -24.11 35.78 56.14
CA GLN A 248 -22.69 36.23 56.14
C GLN A 248 -22.15 36.73 57.50
N TYR A 249 -20.80 36.69 57.64
CA TYR A 249 -19.91 37.49 58.53
C TYR A 249 -20.14 37.56 60.06
N SER A 250 -19.18 37.06 60.86
CA SER A 250 -18.74 37.70 62.14
C SER A 250 -17.46 37.09 62.77
N LEU A 251 -16.47 37.97 63.07
CA LEU A 251 -15.74 38.19 64.34
C LEU A 251 -15.37 37.04 65.34
N SER A 252 -14.14 37.12 65.90
CA SER A 252 -13.66 36.62 67.24
C SER A 252 -13.66 35.11 67.53
N GLN A 253 -12.81 34.48 68.37
CA GLN A 253 -11.57 34.77 69.16
C GLN A 253 -11.07 33.39 69.72
N SER A 254 -9.97 33.11 70.43
CA SER A 254 -8.65 33.71 70.79
C SER A 254 -7.85 32.63 71.57
N GLY A 255 -6.53 32.65 71.81
CA GLY A 255 -5.45 33.53 71.33
C GLY A 255 -4.44 32.72 70.49
N GLU A 256 -3.12 32.82 70.65
CA GLU A 256 -2.27 33.74 71.42
C GLU A 256 -1.09 34.20 70.54
N SER A 257 -0.29 35.20 70.96
CA SER A 257 0.50 36.05 70.05
C SER A 257 1.86 35.50 69.55
N THR A 258 2.23 35.92 68.34
CA THR A 258 3.55 35.69 67.71
C THR A 258 4.63 36.70 68.11
N CYS A 259 5.82 36.19 68.47
CA CYS A 259 7.16 36.81 68.27
C CYS A 259 8.11 35.67 67.81
N VAL A 260 9.16 35.78 66.98
CA VAL A 260 10.05 36.86 66.51
C VAL A 260 11.32 37.09 67.35
N PHE A 261 12.46 36.99 66.65
CA PHE A 261 13.87 37.27 66.98
C PHE A 261 14.74 36.25 67.73
N GLU A 262 16.02 36.31 67.33
CA GLU A 262 17.27 35.75 67.91
C GLU A 262 17.41 34.20 67.96
N GLY A 263 18.62 33.64 67.92
CA GLY A 263 19.94 34.28 67.76
C GLY A 263 21.04 33.48 68.47
N GLU A 264 22.25 33.46 67.90
CA GLU A 264 23.42 32.70 68.39
C GLU A 264 23.25 31.14 68.39
N GLY A 265 24.30 30.33 68.25
CA GLY A 265 25.69 30.65 67.87
C GLY A 265 26.63 29.44 67.93
N TRP A 266 27.80 29.59 67.30
CA TRP A 266 29.02 28.75 67.41
C TRP A 266 28.92 27.36 66.73
N ASP A 267 29.74 26.97 65.73
CA ASP A 267 31.22 26.92 65.61
C ASP A 267 31.81 25.61 66.20
N GLY A 268 32.67 24.84 65.51
CA GLY A 268 33.09 24.89 64.10
C GLY A 268 34.32 24.00 63.80
N LYS A 269 34.41 23.46 62.56
CA LYS A 269 35.68 23.11 61.87
C LYS A 269 35.47 22.51 60.46
N GLU A 270 35.99 23.24 59.46
CA GLU A 270 37.05 22.85 58.51
C GLU A 270 37.53 21.37 58.57
N VAL A 271 37.88 20.69 57.48
CA VAL A 271 38.32 21.10 56.11
C VAL A 271 38.04 19.89 55.14
N ASP A 272 38.05 19.92 53.81
CA ASP A 272 38.70 20.78 52.78
C ASP A 272 37.89 20.84 51.45
N GLU A 273 38.41 21.53 50.43
CA GLU A 273 37.96 21.45 49.02
C GLU A 273 39.02 20.78 48.10
N GLU A 274 38.57 19.87 47.21
CA GLU A 274 39.10 19.48 45.88
C GLU A 274 38.47 18.11 45.51
N GLU A 275 38.13 17.75 44.28
CA GLU A 275 38.44 18.31 42.95
C GLU A 275 37.20 18.13 42.03
N THR A 276 36.76 19.20 41.33
CA THR A 276 36.12 19.22 39.97
C THR A 276 35.28 20.50 39.71
N ARG A 277 35.96 21.63 39.47
CA ARG A 277 35.40 22.65 38.57
C ARG A 277 35.77 22.29 37.13
N GLY A 278 34.81 21.80 36.35
CA GLY A 278 35.06 21.41 34.96
C GLY A 278 33.77 21.32 34.14
N LEU A 279 33.60 22.30 33.25
CA LEU A 279 32.53 22.40 32.23
C LEU A 279 31.08 22.46 32.75
N GLU A 280 30.55 23.69 32.79
CA GLU A 280 29.14 23.91 32.47
C GLU A 280 28.92 23.59 30.98
N GLU A 281 28.55 22.35 30.64
CA GLU A 281 27.89 22.08 29.37
C GLU A 281 26.39 22.36 29.49
N GLU A 282 25.81 23.04 28.49
CA GLU A 282 24.35 23.11 28.32
C GLU A 282 23.79 21.71 27.98
N GLY A 283 23.55 20.91 29.03
CA GLY A 283 23.01 19.55 28.96
C GLY A 283 21.57 19.49 28.43
N GLY A 284 21.38 19.82 27.15
CA GLY A 284 20.10 19.82 26.46
C GLY A 284 19.39 18.48 26.63
N VAL A 285 18.14 18.53 27.12
CA VAL A 285 17.37 17.36 27.59
C VAL A 285 17.50 16.19 26.61
N GLY A 286 18.28 15.18 27.01
CA GLY A 286 18.73 14.13 26.10
C GLY A 286 17.57 13.49 25.34
N ALA A 287 17.76 13.22 24.05
CA ALA A 287 16.71 12.70 23.17
C ALA A 287 16.05 11.41 23.69
N SER A 288 16.80 10.60 24.45
CA SER A 288 16.31 9.44 25.20
C SER A 288 15.25 9.79 26.27
N SER A 289 15.45 10.87 27.02
CA SER A 289 14.51 11.37 28.03
C SER A 289 13.22 11.93 27.40
N MET A 290 13.35 12.72 26.32
CA MET A 290 12.19 13.17 25.55
C MET A 290 11.42 12.00 24.91
N ALA A 291 12.12 11.01 24.36
CA ALA A 291 11.52 9.79 23.83
C ALA A 291 10.82 8.97 24.93
N PHE A 292 11.43 8.83 26.11
CA PHE A 292 10.83 8.13 27.25
C PHE A 292 9.55 8.81 27.76
N SER A 293 9.55 10.15 27.85
CA SER A 293 8.37 10.95 28.16
C SER A 293 7.25 10.76 27.13
N PHE A 294 7.60 10.71 25.83
CA PHE A 294 6.65 10.42 24.75
C PHE A 294 6.10 8.98 24.83
N LEU A 295 6.95 7.98 25.11
CA LEU A 295 6.56 6.58 25.27
C LEU A 295 5.60 6.39 26.46
N LEU A 296 5.90 7.00 27.62
CA LEU A 296 5.00 7.01 28.78
C LEU A 296 3.64 7.64 28.43
N ARG A 297 3.64 8.79 27.74
CA ARG A 297 2.41 9.48 27.30
C ARG A 297 1.57 8.64 26.33
N GLN A 298 2.20 7.76 25.56
CA GLN A 298 1.58 6.87 24.57
C GLN A 298 1.33 5.44 25.10
N SER A 299 1.64 5.13 26.36
CA SER A 299 1.61 3.76 26.91
C SER A 299 0.26 3.05 26.77
N TYR A 300 -0.84 3.81 26.69
CA TYR A 300 -2.18 3.28 26.43
C TYR A 300 -2.31 2.48 25.11
N VAL A 301 -1.46 2.74 24.11
CA VAL A 301 -1.44 1.94 22.87
C VAL A 301 -0.81 0.57 23.12
N CYS A 302 0.30 0.51 23.88
CA CYS A 302 0.91 -0.75 24.28
C CYS A 302 -0.07 -1.60 25.09
N ALA A 303 -0.78 -0.98 26.04
CA ALA A 303 -1.81 -1.66 26.82
C ALA A 303 -3.00 -2.17 25.98
N LEU A 304 -3.45 -1.41 24.96
CA LEU A 304 -4.45 -1.89 24.00
C LEU A 304 -3.97 -3.10 23.18
N VAL A 305 -2.70 -3.10 22.77
CA VAL A 305 -2.11 -4.21 22.01
C VAL A 305 -1.94 -5.45 22.91
N SER A 306 -1.46 -5.30 24.15
CA SER A 306 -1.37 -6.41 25.11
C SER A 306 -2.74 -6.99 25.49
N MET A 307 -3.77 -6.15 25.61
CA MET A 307 -5.16 -6.58 25.81
C MET A 307 -5.68 -7.43 24.64
N MET A 308 -5.27 -7.12 23.41
CA MET A 308 -5.61 -7.89 22.21
C MET A 308 -4.74 -9.16 22.04
N ALA A 309 -3.52 -9.19 22.59
CA ALA A 309 -2.57 -10.30 22.44
C ALA A 309 -2.73 -11.42 23.48
N TRP A 310 -3.16 -11.09 24.71
CA TRP A 310 -3.41 -12.07 25.78
C TRP A 310 -4.39 -13.18 25.33
N PRO A 311 -5.54 -12.89 24.68
CA PRO A 311 -6.52 -13.91 24.30
C PRO A 311 -6.07 -14.80 23.14
N ILE A 312 -5.11 -14.34 22.33
CA ILE A 312 -4.57 -15.09 21.18
C ILE A 312 -3.55 -16.13 21.67
N THR A 313 -2.70 -15.75 22.62
CA THR A 313 -1.70 -16.65 23.22
C THR A 313 -2.35 -17.65 24.18
N TYR A 314 -3.38 -17.23 24.93
CA TYR A 314 -4.19 -18.12 25.78
C TYR A 314 -5.67 -17.99 25.45
N VAL A 315 -6.16 -18.92 24.62
CA VAL A 315 -7.55 -18.96 24.14
C VAL A 315 -8.46 -19.52 25.23
N SER A 316 -9.34 -18.69 25.79
CA SER A 316 -10.41 -19.13 26.68
C SER A 316 -11.62 -18.21 26.63
N TRP A 317 -12.78 -18.69 27.13
CA TRP A 317 -13.98 -17.85 27.23
C TRP A 317 -13.78 -16.61 28.10
N LEU A 318 -12.88 -16.67 29.08
CA LEU A 318 -12.57 -15.53 29.95
C LEU A 318 -11.67 -14.50 29.23
N THR A 319 -10.65 -14.95 28.49
CA THR A 319 -9.81 -14.02 27.70
C THR A 319 -10.58 -13.43 26.50
N CYS A 320 -11.62 -14.10 26.00
CA CYS A 320 -12.54 -13.54 25.00
C CYS A 320 -13.12 -12.17 25.41
N VAL A 321 -13.38 -11.95 26.71
CA VAL A 321 -13.89 -10.67 27.24
C VAL A 321 -12.88 -9.54 27.02
N LEU A 322 -11.58 -9.79 27.19
CA LEU A 322 -10.52 -8.82 26.90
C LEU A 322 -10.46 -8.50 25.40
N LEU A 323 -10.64 -9.51 24.53
CA LEU A 323 -10.66 -9.30 23.09
C LEU A 323 -11.83 -8.37 22.70
N ILE A 324 -13.06 -8.69 23.12
CA ILE A 324 -14.26 -7.90 22.84
C ILE A 324 -14.13 -6.48 23.41
N TRP A 325 -13.61 -6.31 24.63
CA TRP A 325 -13.40 -4.99 25.22
C TRP A 325 -12.35 -4.17 24.46
N SER A 326 -11.24 -4.78 24.02
CA SER A 326 -10.24 -4.12 23.18
C SER A 326 -10.84 -3.63 21.85
N CYS A 327 -11.68 -4.46 21.23
CA CYS A 327 -12.39 -4.16 19.99
C CYS A 327 -13.35 -2.97 20.15
N ILE A 328 -14.12 -2.93 21.24
CA ILE A 328 -14.99 -1.79 21.56
C ILE A 328 -14.16 -0.52 21.79
N LEU A 329 -13.09 -0.59 22.58
CA LEU A 329 -12.21 0.55 22.87
C LEU A 329 -11.55 1.12 21.61
N TRP A 330 -11.22 0.29 20.62
CA TRP A 330 -10.70 0.75 19.33
C TRP A 330 -11.72 1.57 18.53
N MET A 331 -13.01 1.21 18.54
CA MET A 331 -14.05 1.97 17.84
C MET A 331 -14.30 3.37 18.45
N MET A 332 -14.00 3.57 19.73
CA MET A 332 -14.33 4.81 20.46
C MET A 332 -13.47 6.02 20.03
N ARG A 333 -14.14 7.12 19.65
CA ARG A 333 -13.48 8.37 19.20
C ARG A 333 -12.49 8.94 20.22
N GLU A 334 -12.81 8.87 21.52
CA GLU A 334 -11.92 9.31 22.61
C GLU A 334 -11.19 8.13 23.27
N ARG A 335 -10.74 7.12 22.50
CA ARG A 335 -10.13 5.86 23.02
C ARG A 335 -9.25 6.03 24.26
N ARG A 336 -8.28 6.97 24.26
CA ARG A 336 -7.37 7.23 25.40
C ARG A 336 -8.10 7.60 26.70
N ARG A 337 -9.23 8.31 26.64
CA ARG A 337 -10.04 8.63 27.81
C ARG A 337 -10.70 7.38 28.38
N TYR A 338 -11.28 6.55 27.52
CA TYR A 338 -11.95 5.33 27.93
C TYR A 338 -10.95 4.25 28.42
N THR A 339 -9.79 4.09 27.78
CA THR A 339 -8.74 3.18 28.27
C THR A 339 -8.23 3.58 29.66
N LEU A 340 -7.99 4.87 29.90
CA LEU A 340 -7.57 5.37 31.21
C LEU A 340 -8.68 5.21 32.27
N MET A 341 -9.95 5.35 31.90
CA MET A 341 -11.09 5.02 32.80
C MET A 341 -11.21 3.53 33.11
N SER A 342 -10.97 2.63 32.14
CA SER A 342 -11.03 1.18 32.38
C SER A 342 -9.81 0.60 33.10
N SER A 343 -8.73 1.37 33.24
CA SER A 343 -7.43 0.89 33.74
C SER A 343 -7.46 0.19 35.11
N PRO A 344 -8.25 0.61 36.13
CA PRO A 344 -8.28 -0.10 37.42
C PRO A 344 -8.91 -1.49 37.29
N TRP A 345 -10.01 -1.58 36.53
CA TRP A 345 -10.73 -2.82 36.26
C TRP A 345 -9.89 -3.81 35.44
N LEU A 346 -9.11 -3.31 34.48
CA LEU A 346 -8.18 -4.12 33.68
C LEU A 346 -7.05 -4.71 34.52
N VAL A 347 -6.49 -3.96 35.47
CA VAL A 347 -5.48 -4.47 36.41
C VAL A 347 -6.10 -5.52 37.35
N ALA A 348 -7.28 -5.24 37.92
CA ALA A 348 -7.97 -6.19 38.80
C ALA A 348 -8.32 -7.51 38.08
N TYR A 349 -8.87 -7.44 36.87
CA TYR A 349 -9.21 -8.61 36.07
C TYR A 349 -7.96 -9.35 35.57
N GLY A 350 -6.91 -8.63 35.16
CA GLY A 350 -5.63 -9.23 34.75
C GLY A 350 -4.91 -9.97 35.89
N ASN A 351 -4.89 -9.42 37.10
CA ASN A 351 -4.40 -10.12 38.30
C ASN A 351 -5.21 -11.40 38.57
N LEU A 352 -6.56 -11.30 38.56
CA LEU A 352 -7.45 -12.44 38.80
C LEU A 352 -7.26 -13.55 37.77
N LEU A 353 -7.19 -13.23 36.48
CA LEU A 353 -6.93 -14.20 35.42
C LEU A 353 -5.56 -14.87 35.58
N LEU A 354 -4.52 -14.12 35.97
CA LEU A 354 -3.20 -14.67 36.17
C LEU A 354 -3.14 -15.62 37.37
N ILE A 355 -3.82 -15.31 38.48
CA ILE A 355 -3.92 -16.20 39.64
C ILE A 355 -4.68 -17.49 39.28
N LEU A 356 -5.81 -17.39 38.58
CA LEU A 356 -6.57 -18.56 38.14
C LEU A 356 -5.78 -19.43 37.15
N GLN A 357 -5.13 -18.81 36.16
CA GLN A 357 -4.25 -19.53 35.23
C GLN A 357 -3.07 -20.21 35.96
N TYR A 358 -2.53 -19.59 37.01
CA TYR A 358 -1.50 -20.20 37.85
C TYR A 358 -1.99 -21.46 38.56
N MET A 359 -3.16 -21.40 39.20
CA MET A 359 -3.75 -22.56 39.90
C MET A 359 -4.06 -23.71 38.93
N TYR A 360 -4.66 -23.41 37.77
CA TYR A 360 -4.92 -24.42 36.73
C TYR A 360 -3.65 -24.87 35.96
N SER A 361 -2.47 -24.36 36.30
CA SER A 361 -1.19 -24.91 35.82
C SER A 361 -0.64 -26.04 36.70
N PHE A 362 -1.25 -26.32 37.87
CA PHE A 362 -0.78 -27.38 38.76
C PHE A 362 -0.96 -28.79 38.18
N PRO A 363 -0.02 -29.73 38.38
CA PRO A 363 -0.07 -31.03 37.71
C PRO A 363 -1.28 -31.91 38.04
N SER A 364 -1.96 -31.65 39.16
CA SER A 364 -2.96 -32.50 39.81
C SER A 364 -4.42 -32.07 39.64
N ILE A 365 -4.70 -31.02 38.86
CA ILE A 365 -6.07 -30.50 38.65
C ILE A 365 -6.56 -30.90 37.25
N GLU A 366 -7.79 -31.40 37.16
CA GLU A 366 -8.45 -31.72 35.88
C GLU A 366 -8.77 -30.44 35.09
N GLU A 367 -8.59 -30.47 33.76
CA GLU A 367 -8.82 -29.30 32.92
C GLU A 367 -10.32 -29.07 32.61
N VAL A 368 -10.74 -27.80 32.64
CA VAL A 368 -12.10 -27.41 32.26
C VAL A 368 -12.09 -26.97 30.78
N PRO A 369 -12.64 -27.78 29.85
CA PRO A 369 -12.43 -27.59 28.41
C PRO A 369 -12.97 -26.25 27.92
N GLY A 370 -12.07 -25.41 27.39
CA GLY A 370 -12.37 -24.07 26.87
C GLY A 370 -12.37 -22.94 27.91
N LEU A 371 -12.26 -23.25 29.21
CA LEU A 371 -12.14 -22.24 30.28
C LEU A 371 -10.68 -22.06 30.73
N PHE A 372 -9.98 -23.16 31.00
CA PHE A 372 -8.55 -23.19 31.33
C PHE A 372 -7.86 -24.40 30.69
N PRO A 373 -7.44 -24.31 29.41
CA PRO A 373 -6.63 -25.36 28.78
C PRO A 373 -5.22 -25.43 29.38
N ARG A 374 -4.67 -26.63 29.50
CA ARG A 374 -3.27 -26.85 29.91
C ARG A 374 -2.28 -26.52 28.77
N LYS A 375 -1.02 -26.30 29.13
CA LYS A 375 0.11 -25.98 28.23
C LYS A 375 1.39 -26.66 28.70
N ASP A 376 2.28 -26.97 27.76
CA ASP A 376 3.49 -27.76 27.98
C ASP A 376 4.62 -26.95 28.64
N ASP A 377 4.80 -25.69 28.23
CA ASP A 377 5.75 -24.72 28.82
C ASP A 377 5.02 -23.71 29.77
N PRO A 378 4.74 -24.04 31.05
CA PRO A 378 4.02 -23.13 31.95
C PRO A 378 4.81 -21.83 32.22
N CYS A 379 6.11 -21.92 32.52
CA CYS A 379 6.96 -20.76 32.81
C CYS A 379 6.94 -19.71 31.68
N ARG A 380 7.03 -20.17 30.42
CA ARG A 380 7.02 -19.32 29.21
C ARG A 380 5.67 -18.63 29.01
N GLU A 381 4.56 -19.36 29.17
CA GLU A 381 3.21 -18.80 29.04
C GLU A 381 2.93 -17.77 30.15
N LEU A 382 3.25 -18.09 31.40
CA LEU A 382 3.09 -17.17 32.54
C LEU A 382 3.95 -15.91 32.38
N ALA A 383 5.21 -16.04 31.95
CA ALA A 383 6.07 -14.90 31.63
C ALA A 383 5.43 -13.96 30.58
N SER A 384 4.81 -14.52 29.54
CA SER A 384 4.11 -13.72 28.52
C SER A 384 2.94 -12.92 29.11
N LYS A 385 2.21 -13.47 30.09
CA LYS A 385 1.09 -12.77 30.75
C LYS A 385 1.59 -11.71 31.72
N LEU A 386 2.68 -11.99 32.45
CA LEU A 386 3.34 -11.03 33.33
C LEU A 386 3.77 -9.77 32.57
N MET A 387 4.34 -9.94 31.37
CA MET A 387 4.69 -8.83 30.47
C MET A 387 3.47 -8.07 29.95
N CYS A 388 2.35 -8.75 29.66
CA CYS A 388 1.10 -8.07 29.30
C CYS A 388 0.53 -7.26 30.47
N LEU A 389 0.49 -7.84 31.67
CA LEU A 389 0.00 -7.23 32.91
C LEU A 389 0.81 -6.00 33.32
N LEU A 390 2.12 -6.00 33.07
CA LEU A 390 3.00 -4.84 33.26
C LEU A 390 2.54 -3.61 32.47
N THR A 391 2.00 -3.80 31.26
CA THR A 391 1.42 -2.67 30.49
C THR A 391 0.14 -2.12 31.14
N PHE A 392 -0.64 -2.94 31.84
CA PHE A 392 -1.84 -2.50 32.56
C PHE A 392 -1.46 -1.71 33.83
N TRP A 393 -0.42 -2.12 34.55
CA TRP A 393 0.13 -1.35 35.67
C TRP A 393 0.68 0.01 35.22
N LEU A 394 1.39 0.08 34.08
CA LEU A 394 1.84 1.35 33.49
C LEU A 394 0.68 2.25 33.05
N LEU A 395 -0.36 1.68 32.43
CA LEU A 395 -1.58 2.40 32.06
C LEU A 395 -2.32 2.98 33.28
N LEU A 396 -2.47 2.18 34.35
CA LEU A 396 -3.08 2.62 35.61
C LEU A 396 -2.25 3.75 36.25
N ARG A 397 -0.91 3.62 36.23
CA ARG A 397 -0.01 4.66 36.72
C ARG A 397 -0.19 5.96 35.94
N GLN A 398 -0.24 5.91 34.60
CA GLN A 398 -0.53 7.07 33.74
C GLN A 398 -1.90 7.69 34.05
N ALA A 399 -2.95 6.88 34.26
CA ALA A 399 -4.29 7.36 34.59
C ALA A 399 -4.32 8.14 35.92
N LEU A 400 -3.58 7.65 36.93
CA LEU A 400 -3.56 8.24 38.26
C LEU A 400 -2.63 9.47 38.37
N THR A 401 -1.52 9.53 37.60
CA THR A 401 -0.75 10.77 37.48
C THR A 401 -1.55 11.84 36.76
N GLU A 402 -2.09 11.56 35.56
CA GLU A 402 -2.89 12.55 34.82
C GLU A 402 -4.14 13.01 35.58
N LYS A 403 -4.73 12.18 36.44
CA LYS A 403 -5.84 12.59 37.33
C LYS A 403 -5.35 13.55 38.42
N ARG A 404 -4.22 13.25 39.08
CA ARG A 404 -3.61 14.10 40.11
C ARG A 404 -3.17 15.44 39.53
N ASP A 405 -2.55 15.46 38.35
CA ASP A 405 -2.08 16.68 37.68
C ASP A 405 -3.25 17.62 37.32
N ARG A 406 -4.39 17.05 36.89
CA ARG A 406 -5.63 17.80 36.61
C ARG A 406 -6.28 18.34 37.89
N GLN A 407 -6.22 17.61 39.00
CA GLN A 407 -6.71 18.09 40.30
C GLN A 407 -5.82 19.22 40.82
N LEU A 408 -4.49 19.06 40.78
CA LEU A 408 -3.52 20.07 41.19
C LEU A 408 -3.69 21.37 40.37
N SER A 409 -3.69 21.27 39.04
CA SER A 409 -3.86 22.44 38.17
C SER A 409 -5.24 23.10 38.27
N ALA A 410 -6.31 22.36 38.61
CA ALA A 410 -7.60 22.95 38.95
C ALA A 410 -7.53 23.76 40.26
N ILE A 411 -6.86 23.24 41.29
CA ILE A 411 -6.64 23.94 42.57
C ILE A 411 -5.81 25.21 42.33
N THR A 412 -4.70 25.14 41.57
CA THR A 412 -3.88 26.32 41.23
C THR A 412 -4.69 27.39 40.49
N VAL A 413 -5.56 27.00 39.55
CA VAL A 413 -6.43 27.94 38.83
C VAL A 413 -7.51 28.54 39.74
N HIS A 414 -8.05 27.78 40.70
CA HIS A 414 -9.00 28.31 41.68
C HIS A 414 -8.35 29.27 42.69
N MET A 415 -7.06 29.11 43.01
CA MET A 415 -6.30 30.09 43.81
C MET A 415 -5.96 31.33 42.99
N ALA A 416 -5.44 31.17 41.76
CA ALA A 416 -5.10 32.28 40.86
C ALA A 416 -6.32 33.07 40.35
N GLY A 417 -7.54 32.54 40.51
CA GLY A 417 -8.80 33.20 40.16
C GLY A 417 -9.38 34.15 41.24
N LYS A 418 -8.67 34.37 42.35
CA LYS A 418 -9.09 35.27 43.43
C LYS A 418 -8.14 36.47 43.59
N THR A 419 -8.39 37.52 42.81
CA THR A 419 -7.99 38.90 43.16
C THR A 419 -9.26 39.75 43.30
N PRO A 420 -9.40 40.59 44.35
CA PRO A 420 -10.61 41.38 44.57
C PRO A 420 -10.57 42.70 43.78
N VAL A 421 -11.63 42.97 43.01
CA VAL A 421 -12.00 44.29 42.46
C VAL A 421 -13.54 44.36 42.52
N ASP A 422 -14.07 45.57 42.67
CA ASP A 422 -15.34 45.83 43.36
C ASP A 422 -16.67 45.51 42.65
N LEU A 423 -17.75 45.65 43.44
CA LEU A 423 -19.17 45.60 43.09
C LEU A 423 -19.52 46.36 41.80
N THR A 424 -20.35 45.74 40.95
CA THR A 424 -21.73 46.24 40.71
C THR A 424 -22.64 45.21 40.03
N ASP A 425 -23.94 45.41 40.24
CA ASP A 425 -25.11 44.56 40.03
C ASP A 425 -25.34 43.74 38.73
N THR A 426 -25.86 42.52 38.97
CA THR A 426 -27.12 41.96 38.44
C THR A 426 -27.40 41.98 36.92
N CYS A 427 -27.37 40.82 36.24
CA CYS A 427 -28.56 40.01 35.86
C CYS A 427 -28.34 38.95 34.74
N MET A 428 -29.13 37.87 34.79
CA MET A 428 -29.62 36.99 33.70
C MET A 428 -28.74 36.58 32.48
N SER A 429 -28.13 35.40 32.62
CA SER A 429 -28.40 34.19 31.77
C SER A 429 -27.97 34.10 30.27
N VAL A 430 -27.85 32.84 29.82
CA VAL A 430 -27.69 32.35 28.43
C VAL A 430 -26.28 32.43 27.81
N SER A 431 -25.87 31.31 27.20
CA SER A 431 -24.69 31.11 26.34
C SER A 431 -23.27 31.19 26.96
N CYS A 432 -22.78 30.06 27.50
CA CYS A 432 -21.33 29.87 27.69
C CYS A 432 -20.86 28.43 27.36
N SER A 433 -21.21 27.93 26.16
CA SER A 433 -20.71 26.64 25.63
C SER A 433 -19.52 26.79 24.64
N GLN A 434 -18.93 27.99 24.53
CA GLN A 434 -17.91 28.28 23.50
C GLN A 434 -16.59 28.92 24.00
N LYS A 435 -16.49 29.43 25.25
CA LYS A 435 -15.22 30.04 25.73
C LYS A 435 -14.06 29.01 25.84
N THR A 436 -14.35 27.75 26.12
CA THR A 436 -13.35 26.69 26.34
C THR A 436 -12.46 26.40 25.12
N GLU A 437 -12.98 26.49 23.89
CA GLU A 437 -12.17 26.28 22.68
C GLU A 437 -11.21 27.44 22.35
N ARG A 438 -11.51 28.65 22.82
CA ARG A 438 -10.63 29.82 22.61
C ARG A 438 -9.50 29.84 23.64
N GLN A 439 -9.81 29.54 24.89
CA GLN A 439 -8.82 29.44 25.97
C GLN A 439 -7.76 28.36 25.70
N ASN A 440 -8.16 27.20 25.16
CA ASN A 440 -7.23 26.11 24.85
C ASN A 440 -6.23 26.45 23.73
N ARG A 441 -6.62 27.26 22.73
CA ARG A 441 -5.69 27.72 21.68
C ARG A 441 -4.67 28.71 22.25
N ILE A 442 -5.10 29.59 23.17
CA ILE A 442 -4.21 30.57 23.82
C ILE A 442 -3.23 29.87 24.79
N LYS A 443 -3.68 28.87 25.56
CA LYS A 443 -2.77 28.06 26.40
C LYS A 443 -1.79 27.21 25.59
N MET A 444 -2.15 26.78 24.37
CA MET A 444 -1.23 26.08 23.47
C MET A 444 -0.15 27.01 22.88
N LEU A 445 -0.45 28.29 22.67
CA LEU A 445 0.53 29.30 22.24
C LEU A 445 1.52 29.68 23.34
N LEU A 446 1.08 29.77 24.61
CA LEU A 446 1.93 30.23 25.72
C LEU A 446 2.90 29.16 26.28
N LEU A 447 2.62 27.88 26.08
CA LEU A 447 3.51 26.77 26.51
C LEU A 447 4.60 26.41 25.50
N GLY A 448 4.72 27.15 24.39
CA GLY A 448 5.80 27.00 23.40
C GLY A 448 6.95 28.02 23.53
N GLY A 449 6.93 28.88 24.55
CA GLY A 449 7.80 30.06 24.70
C GLY A 449 9.26 29.79 25.09
N ALA A 450 9.90 28.74 24.56
CA ALA A 450 11.29 28.38 24.91
C ALA A 450 12.07 27.62 23.81
N ALA A 451 11.82 27.86 22.51
CA ALA A 451 12.73 27.47 21.42
C ALA A 451 12.39 28.15 20.08
N GLY A 452 13.40 28.65 19.35
CA GLY A 452 13.22 29.32 18.05
C GLY A 452 12.78 28.44 16.85
N GLY A 453 12.40 27.18 17.08
CA GLY A 453 12.08 26.21 16.01
C GLY A 453 10.59 26.00 15.70
N GLY A 454 9.67 26.47 16.56
CA GLY A 454 8.26 26.03 16.56
C GLY A 454 7.54 26.18 15.21
N VAL A 455 7.70 27.32 14.54
CA VAL A 455 7.01 27.64 13.27
C VAL A 455 7.34 26.65 12.15
N GLN A 456 8.57 26.12 12.10
CA GLN A 456 8.96 25.15 11.09
C GLN A 456 8.27 23.79 11.31
N MET A 457 8.19 23.34 12.57
CA MET A 457 7.53 22.08 12.90
C MET A 457 6.02 22.13 12.67
N GLU A 458 5.35 23.25 12.99
CA GLU A 458 3.92 23.42 12.68
C GLU A 458 3.61 23.35 11.18
N VAL A 459 4.42 24.01 10.34
CA VAL A 459 4.26 23.95 8.88
C VAL A 459 4.48 22.52 8.36
N MET A 460 5.51 21.82 8.85
CA MET A 460 5.76 20.41 8.50
C MET A 460 4.58 19.51 8.89
N VAL A 461 4.08 19.62 10.11
CA VAL A 461 2.91 18.85 10.60
C VAL A 461 1.66 19.17 9.78
N ALA A 462 1.44 20.43 9.39
CA ALA A 462 0.33 20.81 8.54
C ALA A 462 0.43 20.23 7.12
N VAL A 463 1.63 20.19 6.52
CA VAL A 463 1.89 19.56 5.21
C VAL A 463 1.67 18.04 5.27
N VAL A 464 2.25 17.36 6.26
CA VAL A 464 2.10 15.91 6.46
C VAL A 464 0.64 15.53 6.71
N THR A 465 -0.08 16.30 7.54
CA THR A 465 -1.52 16.09 7.79
C THR A 465 -2.34 16.24 6.50
N ARG A 466 -2.06 17.27 5.68
CA ARG A 466 -2.72 17.45 4.38
C ARG A 466 -2.38 16.31 3.39
N MET A 467 -1.17 15.76 3.44
CA MET A 467 -0.78 14.59 2.64
C MET A 467 -1.61 13.37 3.04
N PHE A 468 -1.68 13.04 4.33
CA PHE A 468 -2.48 11.91 4.81
C PHE A 468 -3.98 12.10 4.49
N VAL A 469 -4.56 13.27 4.74
CA VAL A 469 -5.96 13.58 4.35
C VAL A 469 -6.22 13.31 2.87
N LYS A 470 -5.26 13.59 1.98
CA LYS A 470 -5.41 13.37 0.54
C LYS A 470 -5.23 11.92 0.11
N TYR A 471 -4.31 11.17 0.73
CA TYR A 471 -3.86 9.87 0.23
C TYR A 471 -4.26 8.65 1.08
N TRP A 472 -4.71 8.82 2.34
CA TRP A 472 -5.00 7.70 3.25
C TRP A 472 -6.10 6.75 2.73
N ILE A 473 -7.04 7.24 1.91
CA ILE A 473 -8.08 6.38 1.30
C ILE A 473 -7.48 5.29 0.40
N TYR A 474 -6.34 5.55 -0.26
CA TYR A 474 -5.63 4.53 -1.04
C TYR A 474 -4.95 3.50 -0.14
N VAL A 475 -4.42 3.91 1.02
CA VAL A 475 -3.85 3.00 2.04
C VAL A 475 -4.93 2.06 2.58
N CYS A 476 -6.13 2.56 2.85
CA CYS A 476 -7.28 1.70 3.19
C CYS A 476 -7.62 0.74 2.04
N GLY A 477 -7.62 1.22 0.80
CA GLY A 477 -7.85 0.41 -0.40
C GLY A 477 -6.84 -0.73 -0.58
N THR A 478 -5.54 -0.47 -0.41
CA THR A 478 -4.50 -1.51 -0.50
C THR A 478 -4.62 -2.56 0.59
N MET A 479 -5.11 -2.20 1.78
CA MET A 479 -5.29 -3.16 2.87
C MET A 479 -6.46 -4.13 2.62
N PHE A 480 -7.48 -3.77 1.82
CA PHE A 480 -8.49 -4.75 1.38
C PHE A 480 -7.85 -5.90 0.58
N PHE A 481 -6.96 -5.58 -0.35
CA PHE A 481 -6.25 -6.59 -1.16
C PHE A 481 -5.36 -7.48 -0.28
N PHE A 482 -4.62 -6.88 0.67
CA PHE A 482 -3.78 -7.62 1.62
C PHE A 482 -4.61 -8.64 2.45
N VAL A 483 -5.69 -8.18 3.10
CA VAL A 483 -6.58 -9.05 3.91
C VAL A 483 -7.21 -10.19 3.08
N SER A 484 -7.51 -9.94 1.80
CA SER A 484 -8.32 -10.85 0.99
C SER A 484 -7.51 -11.88 0.21
N PHE A 485 -6.24 -11.62 -0.10
CA PHE A 485 -5.38 -12.52 -0.87
C PHE A 485 -4.33 -13.27 -0.04
N GLU A 486 -4.23 -13.07 1.28
CA GLU A 486 -3.20 -13.74 2.09
C GLU A 486 -3.52 -15.22 2.38
N GLY A 487 -2.89 -16.15 1.65
CA GLY A 487 -3.05 -17.60 1.78
C GLY A 487 -4.40 -18.11 1.26
N LYS A 488 -4.86 -19.31 1.72
CA LYS A 488 -6.15 -19.93 1.32
C LYS A 488 -7.28 -18.89 1.15
N ILE A 489 -7.94 -18.89 -0.01
CA ILE A 489 -9.14 -18.08 -0.26
C ILE A 489 -10.31 -18.76 0.46
N VAL A 490 -11.12 -17.97 1.17
CA VAL A 490 -12.22 -18.43 2.02
C VAL A 490 -13.35 -17.40 1.98
N LEU A 491 -14.59 -17.82 2.25
CA LEU A 491 -15.80 -17.00 1.99
C LEU A 491 -15.73 -15.59 2.60
N TYR A 492 -15.24 -15.44 3.83
CA TYR A 492 -15.17 -14.12 4.48
C TYR A 492 -14.24 -13.13 3.75
N LYS A 493 -13.23 -13.62 3.02
CA LYS A 493 -12.31 -12.82 2.17
C LYS A 493 -12.97 -12.40 0.87
N VAL A 494 -13.78 -13.29 0.27
CA VAL A 494 -14.59 -12.95 -0.90
C VAL A 494 -15.55 -11.81 -0.57
N ILE A 495 -16.18 -11.84 0.61
CA ILE A 495 -17.08 -10.76 1.07
C ILE A 495 -16.34 -9.42 1.24
N TYR A 496 -15.12 -9.40 1.79
CA TYR A 496 -14.30 -8.18 1.83
C TYR A 496 -14.05 -7.59 0.43
N MET A 497 -13.76 -8.45 -0.56
CA MET A 497 -13.65 -8.03 -1.95
C MET A 497 -14.98 -7.54 -2.53
N VAL A 498 -16.11 -8.23 -2.30
CA VAL A 498 -17.45 -7.76 -2.73
C VAL A 498 -17.75 -6.36 -2.18
N MET A 499 -17.46 -6.09 -0.90
CA MET A 499 -17.64 -4.76 -0.31
C MET A 499 -16.76 -3.70 -1.00
N PHE A 500 -15.48 -3.99 -1.21
CA PHE A 500 -14.56 -3.10 -1.90
C PHE A 500 -14.98 -2.82 -3.36
N LEU A 501 -15.27 -3.88 -4.13
CA LEU A 501 -15.69 -3.82 -5.53
C LEU A 501 -17.00 -3.04 -5.68
N CYS A 502 -17.96 -3.20 -4.75
CA CYS A 502 -19.18 -2.40 -4.71
C CYS A 502 -18.88 -0.91 -4.48
N CYS A 503 -17.94 -0.58 -3.59
CA CYS A 503 -17.51 0.80 -3.34
C CYS A 503 -16.86 1.44 -4.59
N VAL A 504 -16.04 0.69 -5.34
CA VAL A 504 -15.44 1.14 -6.61
C VAL A 504 -16.48 1.29 -7.72
N ALA A 505 -17.42 0.34 -7.86
CA ALA A 505 -18.50 0.42 -8.84
C ALA A 505 -19.44 1.63 -8.56
N LEU A 506 -19.77 1.89 -7.29
CA LEU A 506 -20.53 3.09 -6.91
C LEU A 506 -19.78 4.39 -7.23
N TYR A 507 -18.44 4.42 -7.04
CA TYR A 507 -17.61 5.55 -7.44
C TYR A 507 -17.66 5.81 -8.96
N GLN A 508 -17.60 4.75 -9.78
CA GLN A 508 -17.72 4.85 -11.24
C GLN A 508 -19.10 5.38 -11.66
N LEU A 509 -20.16 4.73 -11.17
CA LEU A 509 -21.54 4.95 -11.62
C LEU A 509 -22.13 6.28 -11.15
N ASN A 510 -21.95 6.63 -9.87
CA ASN A 510 -22.48 7.88 -9.32
C ASN A 510 -21.66 8.40 -8.13
N TYR A 511 -20.73 9.30 -8.45
CA TYR A 511 -19.84 9.96 -7.49
C TYR A 511 -20.58 10.67 -6.33
N GLU A 512 -21.77 11.23 -6.56
CA GLU A 512 -22.51 11.97 -5.52
C GLU A 512 -23.15 11.00 -4.51
N ARG A 513 -23.77 9.92 -4.99
CA ARG A 513 -24.26 8.82 -4.14
C ARG A 513 -23.10 8.16 -3.39
N TRP A 514 -21.95 7.96 -4.05
CA TRP A 514 -20.73 7.46 -3.40
C TRP A 514 -20.28 8.36 -2.25
N ARG A 515 -20.20 9.69 -2.44
CA ARG A 515 -19.86 10.65 -1.36
C ARG A 515 -20.79 10.52 -0.16
N ALA A 516 -22.10 10.41 -0.39
CA ALA A 516 -23.10 10.30 0.65
C ALA A 516 -23.00 8.96 1.42
N LEU A 517 -22.82 7.84 0.70
CA LEU A 517 -22.75 6.50 1.27
C LEU A 517 -21.39 6.16 1.91
N LEU A 518 -20.31 6.86 1.56
CA LEU A 518 -18.94 6.55 2.01
C LEU A 518 -18.81 6.45 3.54
N ARG A 519 -19.56 7.25 4.32
CA ARG A 519 -19.55 7.15 5.79
C ARG A 519 -20.18 5.84 6.27
N GLY A 520 -21.30 5.42 5.66
CA GLY A 520 -21.96 4.16 5.97
C GLY A 520 -21.12 2.95 5.58
N PHE A 521 -20.45 3.02 4.42
CA PHE A 521 -19.50 2.00 3.96
C PHE A 521 -18.41 1.72 5.01
N TRP A 522 -17.70 2.74 5.50
CA TRP A 522 -16.64 2.51 6.50
C TRP A 522 -17.16 1.97 7.83
N VAL A 523 -18.37 2.34 8.26
CA VAL A 523 -19.00 1.76 9.46
C VAL A 523 -19.37 0.30 9.24
N ALA A 524 -19.92 -0.06 8.08
CA ALA A 524 -20.24 -1.44 7.73
C ALA A 524 -18.98 -2.33 7.63
N VAL A 525 -17.89 -1.81 7.05
CA VAL A 525 -16.59 -2.50 6.98
C VAL A 525 -16.03 -2.77 8.38
N VAL A 526 -16.04 -1.77 9.28
CA VAL A 526 -15.58 -1.96 10.66
C VAL A 526 -16.45 -2.98 11.41
N PHE A 527 -17.77 -2.89 11.30
CA PHE A 527 -18.69 -3.87 11.93
C PHE A 527 -18.45 -5.29 11.41
N TYR A 528 -18.33 -5.45 10.09
CA TYR A 528 -18.04 -6.75 9.47
C TYR A 528 -16.69 -7.34 9.93
N SER A 529 -15.64 -6.51 10.03
CA SER A 529 -14.35 -6.97 10.58
C SER A 529 -14.42 -7.41 12.05
N MET A 530 -15.25 -6.77 12.88
CA MET A 530 -15.47 -7.21 14.26
C MET A 530 -16.16 -8.58 14.30
N LEU A 531 -17.18 -8.77 13.46
CA LEU A 531 -17.89 -10.06 13.33
C LEU A 531 -16.96 -11.18 12.83
N VAL A 532 -16.11 -10.92 11.82
CA VAL A 532 -15.12 -11.90 11.33
C VAL A 532 -14.11 -12.28 12.43
N LEU A 533 -13.60 -11.31 13.19
CA LEU A 533 -12.68 -11.57 14.31
C LEU A 533 -13.32 -12.43 15.41
N ILE A 534 -14.58 -12.15 15.77
CA ILE A 534 -15.32 -12.93 16.77
C ILE A 534 -15.59 -14.35 16.28
N LEU A 535 -15.94 -14.55 15.00
CA LEU A 535 -16.18 -15.87 14.42
C LEU A 535 -14.90 -16.72 14.37
N ILE A 536 -13.79 -16.16 13.88
CA ILE A 536 -12.49 -16.86 13.83
C ILE A 536 -12.04 -17.27 15.24
N TYR A 537 -12.23 -16.39 16.22
CA TYR A 537 -11.87 -16.66 17.63
C TYR A 537 -12.75 -17.74 18.26
N THR A 538 -14.07 -17.59 18.19
CA THR A 538 -15.01 -18.56 18.80
C THR A 538 -14.98 -19.93 18.14
N PHE A 539 -14.52 -20.05 16.89
CA PHE A 539 -14.33 -21.35 16.27
C PHE A 539 -13.14 -22.15 16.83
N GLN A 540 -12.20 -21.53 17.57
CA GLN A 540 -11.06 -22.26 18.15
C GLN A 540 -11.45 -23.16 19.33
N PHE A 541 -12.62 -22.98 19.93
CA PHE A 541 -13.08 -23.83 21.04
C PHE A 541 -13.29 -25.30 20.61
N PRO A 542 -13.01 -26.28 21.49
CA PRO A 542 -13.00 -27.70 21.11
C PRO A 542 -14.36 -28.18 20.60
N SER A 543 -15.46 -27.75 21.22
CA SER A 543 -16.85 -28.08 20.88
C SER A 543 -17.40 -27.35 19.64
N SER A 544 -16.78 -26.24 19.22
CA SER A 544 -17.33 -25.36 18.18
C SER A 544 -17.71 -26.07 16.87
N PRO A 545 -16.92 -27.01 16.30
CA PRO A 545 -17.24 -27.57 14.99
C PRO A 545 -18.45 -28.48 15.04
N HIS A 546 -18.67 -29.16 16.18
CA HIS A 546 -19.87 -29.99 16.39
C HIS A 546 -21.11 -29.11 16.54
N THR A 547 -21.03 -28.04 17.33
CA THR A 547 -22.12 -27.07 17.49
C THR A 547 -22.51 -26.42 16.16
N TRP A 548 -21.54 -25.94 15.37
CA TRP A 548 -21.80 -25.35 14.07
C TRP A 548 -22.32 -26.37 13.05
N SER A 549 -21.76 -27.59 13.00
CA SER A 549 -22.27 -28.70 12.16
C SER A 549 -23.74 -29.00 12.47
N TYR A 550 -24.08 -29.13 13.75
CA TYR A 550 -25.44 -29.42 14.22
C TYR A 550 -26.45 -28.32 13.84
N TYR A 551 -26.12 -27.04 14.05
CA TYR A 551 -27.04 -25.94 13.74
C TYR A 551 -27.12 -25.55 12.26
N THR A 552 -26.10 -25.84 11.44
CA THR A 552 -26.08 -25.44 10.02
C THR A 552 -26.29 -26.59 9.03
N GLY A 553 -26.16 -27.86 9.46
CA GLY A 553 -26.15 -29.02 8.58
C GLY A 553 -24.93 -29.10 7.64
N LEU A 554 -23.92 -28.25 7.84
CA LEU A 554 -22.71 -28.23 7.02
C LEU A 554 -21.66 -29.22 7.54
N SER A 555 -21.15 -30.06 6.64
CA SER A 555 -20.00 -30.94 6.86
C SER A 555 -18.73 -30.14 7.15
N THR A 556 -17.87 -30.58 8.08
CA THR A 556 -16.64 -29.89 8.53
C THR A 556 -15.78 -29.29 7.41
N HIS A 557 -15.50 -30.02 6.34
CA HIS A 557 -14.75 -29.53 5.16
C HIS A 557 -15.39 -28.29 4.51
N ARG A 558 -16.73 -28.16 4.53
CA ARG A 558 -17.42 -26.97 4.01
C ARG A 558 -17.34 -25.77 4.98
N LEU A 559 -17.12 -25.99 6.28
CA LEU A 559 -16.83 -24.91 7.23
C LEU A 559 -15.40 -24.37 7.04
N GLU A 560 -14.46 -25.22 6.66
CA GLU A 560 -13.10 -24.80 6.30
C GLU A 560 -13.12 -23.79 5.12
N ASP A 561 -13.94 -24.04 4.09
CA ASP A 561 -14.16 -23.11 2.96
C ASP A 561 -14.84 -21.79 3.36
N LEU A 562 -15.66 -21.78 4.42
CA LEU A 562 -16.14 -20.53 5.03
C LEU A 562 -15.01 -19.74 5.72
N GLY A 563 -13.89 -20.41 6.03
CA GLY A 563 -12.77 -19.88 6.80
C GLY A 563 -12.83 -20.22 8.29
N LEU A 564 -13.67 -21.20 8.67
CA LEU A 564 -13.83 -21.71 10.03
C LEU A 564 -13.01 -23.01 10.17
N GLU A 565 -11.75 -22.85 10.56
CA GLU A 565 -10.76 -23.92 10.76
C GLU A 565 -10.13 -23.77 12.16
N LYS A 566 -9.69 -24.87 12.77
CA LYS A 566 -8.91 -24.82 14.02
C LYS A 566 -7.43 -24.60 13.68
N PHE A 567 -6.87 -23.48 14.12
CA PHE A 567 -5.51 -23.06 13.80
C PHE A 567 -4.53 -23.33 14.95
N SER A 568 -3.27 -23.63 14.61
CA SER A 568 -2.18 -23.59 15.58
C SER A 568 -1.91 -22.14 16.02
N VAL A 569 -1.41 -21.94 17.24
CA VAL A 569 -1.24 -20.59 17.84
C VAL A 569 -0.46 -19.60 16.95
N PRO A 570 0.63 -19.97 16.24
CA PRO A 570 1.32 -19.06 15.32
C PRO A 570 0.48 -18.64 14.11
N VAL A 571 -0.32 -19.55 13.56
CA VAL A 571 -1.22 -19.28 12.42
C VAL A 571 -2.45 -18.48 12.88
N LEU A 572 -2.96 -18.77 14.08
CA LEU A 572 -4.04 -17.99 14.70
C LEU A 572 -3.60 -16.54 14.93
N PHE A 573 -2.35 -16.31 15.35
CA PHE A 573 -1.80 -14.98 15.54
C PHE A 573 -1.79 -14.16 14.25
N THR A 574 -1.32 -14.69 13.12
CA THR A 574 -1.38 -13.96 11.84
C THR A 574 -2.84 -13.73 11.43
N ARG A 575 -3.68 -14.79 11.44
CA ARG A 575 -5.10 -14.72 11.07
C ARG A 575 -5.93 -13.72 11.87
N ILE A 576 -5.57 -13.41 13.12
CA ILE A 576 -6.21 -12.37 13.93
C ILE A 576 -5.54 -11.00 13.75
N LEU A 577 -4.21 -10.93 13.59
CA LEU A 577 -3.49 -9.68 13.42
C LEU A 577 -3.87 -8.94 12.13
N ILE A 578 -4.07 -9.66 11.02
CA ILE A 578 -4.33 -9.04 9.71
C ILE A 578 -5.68 -8.27 9.68
N PRO A 579 -6.83 -8.86 10.09
CA PRO A 579 -8.09 -8.10 10.16
C PRO A 579 -8.07 -7.02 11.26
N ALA A 580 -7.32 -7.22 12.35
CA ALA A 580 -7.18 -6.21 13.40
C ALA A 580 -6.40 -4.97 12.91
N ALA A 581 -5.29 -5.17 12.17
CA ALA A 581 -4.53 -4.09 11.56
C ALA A 581 -5.34 -3.34 10.48
N PHE A 582 -6.10 -4.08 9.66
CA PHE A 582 -7.03 -3.50 8.70
C PHE A 582 -8.12 -2.65 9.37
N LEU A 583 -8.75 -3.17 10.44
CA LEU A 583 -9.74 -2.43 11.22
C LEU A 583 -9.13 -1.16 11.84
N LEU A 584 -7.92 -1.23 12.38
CA LEU A 584 -7.20 -0.06 12.89
C LEU A 584 -7.03 1.02 11.82
N VAL A 585 -6.60 0.64 10.61
CA VAL A 585 -6.45 1.57 9.46
C VAL A 585 -7.79 2.19 9.04
N CYS A 586 -8.88 1.41 9.04
CA CYS A 586 -10.23 1.88 8.72
C CYS A 586 -10.81 2.82 9.80
N VAL A 587 -10.62 2.50 11.08
CA VAL A 587 -11.01 3.32 12.24
C VAL A 587 -10.26 4.65 12.24
N ILE A 588 -8.96 4.64 11.92
CA ILE A 588 -8.15 5.87 11.75
C ILE A 588 -8.70 6.73 10.61
N HIS A 589 -9.04 6.12 9.46
CA HIS A 589 -9.67 6.86 8.36
C HIS A 589 -10.99 7.50 8.79
N LEU A 590 -11.90 6.73 9.38
CA LEU A 590 -13.25 7.15 9.75
C LEU A 590 -13.26 8.33 10.75
N HIS A 591 -12.39 8.31 11.76
CA HIS A 591 -12.36 9.36 12.80
C HIS A 591 -11.56 10.60 12.40
N TYR A 592 -10.41 10.45 11.74
CA TYR A 592 -9.48 11.57 11.50
C TYR A 592 -9.53 12.12 10.06
N PHE A 593 -9.52 11.24 9.05
CA PHE A 593 -9.28 11.66 7.66
C PHE A 593 -10.56 11.80 6.83
N HIS A 594 -11.62 11.08 7.14
CA HIS A 594 -12.85 10.99 6.35
C HIS A 594 -13.55 12.35 6.12
N ARG A 595 -13.80 13.14 7.18
CA ARG A 595 -14.43 14.47 7.04
C ARG A 595 -13.54 15.47 6.27
N PRO A 596 -12.24 15.66 6.62
CA PRO A 596 -11.34 16.51 5.84
C PRO A 596 -11.18 16.06 4.38
N PHE A 597 -11.17 14.76 4.09
CA PHE A 597 -11.10 14.22 2.74
C PHE A 597 -12.34 14.58 1.91
N LEU A 598 -13.54 14.42 2.47
CA LEU A 598 -14.78 14.84 1.81
C LEU A 598 -14.79 16.36 1.56
N GLN A 599 -14.32 17.19 2.50
CA GLN A 599 -14.23 18.64 2.33
C GLN A 599 -13.21 19.06 1.25
N LEU A 600 -12.07 18.38 1.16
CA LEU A 600 -11.00 18.62 0.17
C LEU A 600 -11.42 18.25 -1.26
N THR A 601 -12.37 17.31 -1.38
CA THR A 601 -12.88 16.78 -2.66
C THR A 601 -14.26 17.31 -3.04
N ASP A 602 -14.84 18.21 -2.23
CA ASP A 602 -16.11 18.87 -2.58
C ASP A 602 -15.91 19.91 -3.68
N LEU A 603 -16.93 20.10 -4.51
CA LEU A 603 -16.94 21.08 -5.58
C LEU A 603 -17.38 22.46 -5.06
N LYS A 604 -18.34 22.47 -4.11
CA LYS A 604 -18.98 23.68 -3.61
C LYS A 604 -18.07 24.46 -2.66
N THR A 605 -17.41 23.75 -1.72
CA THR A 605 -16.46 24.37 -0.79
C THR A 605 -15.30 25.09 -1.49
N VAL A 606 -14.89 24.62 -2.68
CA VAL A 606 -13.81 25.25 -3.46
C VAL A 606 -14.25 26.59 -4.05
N VAL A 607 -15.50 26.72 -4.50
CA VAL A 607 -16.09 28.00 -4.96
C VAL A 607 -16.20 28.97 -3.79
N ASP A 608 -16.74 28.52 -2.66
CA ASP A 608 -16.90 29.34 -1.45
C ASP A 608 -15.53 29.78 -0.88
N THR A 609 -14.52 28.92 -0.96
CA THR A 609 -13.12 29.23 -0.58
C THR A 609 -12.48 30.22 -1.56
N HIS A 610 -12.84 30.20 -2.85
CA HIS A 610 -12.34 31.17 -3.82
C HIS A 610 -12.93 32.57 -3.53
N ASN A 611 -14.24 32.66 -3.31
CA ASN A 611 -14.92 33.90 -2.95
C ASN A 611 -14.34 34.52 -1.65
N SER A 612 -14.03 33.69 -0.66
CA SER A 612 -13.41 34.12 0.61
C SER A 612 -11.88 34.26 0.58
N THR A 613 -11.19 33.90 -0.51
CA THR A 613 -9.76 34.23 -0.71
C THR A 613 -9.55 35.46 -1.58
N ILE A 614 -10.57 35.89 -2.35
CA ILE A 614 -10.60 37.23 -2.95
C ILE A 614 -10.63 38.29 -1.84
N THR A 615 -11.52 38.17 -0.85
CA THR A 615 -11.57 39.11 0.30
C THR A 615 -10.32 39.04 1.19
N ARG A 616 -9.67 37.88 1.29
CA ARG A 616 -8.44 37.72 2.09
C ARG A 616 -7.17 38.26 1.42
N LYS A 617 -7.18 38.55 0.11
CA LYS A 617 -6.00 39.07 -0.61
C LYS A 617 -5.59 40.49 -0.20
N GLN A 618 -6.46 41.25 0.48
CA GLN A 618 -6.11 42.56 1.04
C GLN A 618 -5.52 42.49 2.47
N THR A 619 -5.50 41.32 3.12
CA THR A 619 -4.96 41.13 4.48
C THR A 619 -3.79 40.12 4.51
N GLY A 620 -2.97 40.14 3.46
CA GLY A 620 -1.82 39.23 3.28
C GLY A 620 -0.43 39.86 3.37
N ALA A 621 -0.31 41.13 3.79
CA ALA A 621 0.92 41.93 3.68
C ALA A 621 1.66 42.22 5.01
N VAL A 622 1.24 41.60 6.12
CA VAL A 622 1.72 41.93 7.49
C VAL A 622 2.31 40.71 8.22
N LEU A 623 2.89 39.76 7.48
CA LEU A 623 3.55 38.59 8.08
C LEU A 623 4.81 38.17 7.29
N SER A 624 5.69 39.15 7.02
CA SER A 624 6.95 38.96 6.30
C SER A 624 8.13 39.69 6.96
N SER A 625 8.20 39.62 8.30
CA SER A 625 9.24 40.25 9.12
C SER A 625 9.60 39.36 10.30
N GLY A 626 10.58 38.46 10.13
CA GLY A 626 10.97 37.51 11.18
C GLY A 626 11.71 36.26 10.72
N LEU A 627 12.65 36.38 9.76
CA LEU A 627 13.50 35.24 9.35
C LEU A 627 14.87 35.72 8.82
N VAL A 628 15.79 36.05 9.72
CA VAL A 628 17.17 36.48 9.39
C VAL A 628 18.20 35.74 10.26
N SER A 629 18.40 34.47 9.94
CA SER A 629 19.68 33.77 10.02
C SER A 629 19.62 32.59 9.03
N TRP A 630 20.75 31.94 8.69
CA TRP A 630 20.86 30.86 7.68
C TRP A 630 20.59 31.22 6.20
N ARG A 631 20.51 32.51 5.85
CA ARG A 631 20.01 33.02 4.56
C ARG A 631 20.87 32.76 3.30
N LEU A 632 22.03 32.12 3.39
CA LEU A 632 22.97 31.99 2.24
C LEU A 632 23.04 30.59 1.63
N VAL A 633 23.15 29.53 2.44
CA VAL A 633 23.19 28.15 1.95
C VAL A 633 21.78 27.68 1.57
N VAL A 634 20.78 28.04 2.38
CA VAL A 634 19.38 27.67 2.15
C VAL A 634 18.82 28.36 0.90
N ASP A 635 19.19 29.61 0.60
CA ASP A 635 18.63 30.33 -0.57
C ASP A 635 18.99 29.62 -1.90
N ARG A 636 20.22 29.10 -2.08
CA ARG A 636 20.56 28.37 -3.32
C ARG A 636 19.85 27.01 -3.43
N LEU A 637 19.83 26.20 -2.36
CA LEU A 637 19.15 24.90 -2.40
C LEU A 637 17.63 25.04 -2.47
N SER A 638 17.04 26.01 -1.77
CA SER A 638 15.60 26.26 -1.78
C SER A 638 15.11 26.87 -3.10
N VAL A 639 15.90 27.74 -3.76
CA VAL A 639 15.59 28.19 -5.14
C VAL A 639 15.69 27.04 -6.13
N LEU A 640 16.66 26.12 -5.99
CA LEU A 640 16.73 24.92 -6.81
C LEU A 640 15.52 23.99 -6.57
N LEU A 641 15.18 23.74 -5.30
CA LEU A 641 14.00 22.97 -4.89
C LEU A 641 12.70 23.61 -5.35
N LEU A 642 12.57 24.94 -5.31
CA LEU A 642 11.40 25.67 -5.79
C LEU A 642 11.29 25.59 -7.31
N ARG A 643 12.40 25.75 -8.05
CA ARG A 643 12.45 25.51 -9.50
C ARG A 643 12.08 24.06 -9.85
N PHE A 644 12.56 23.09 -9.08
CA PHE A 644 12.24 21.66 -9.22
C PHE A 644 10.76 21.38 -8.94
N LEU A 645 10.19 21.88 -7.84
CA LEU A 645 8.77 21.75 -7.50
C LEU A 645 7.87 22.45 -8.54
N LEU A 646 8.27 23.62 -9.06
CA LEU A 646 7.57 24.29 -10.16
C LEU A 646 7.67 23.49 -11.47
N SER A 647 8.80 22.83 -11.73
CA SER A 647 8.97 21.92 -12.87
C SER A 647 8.10 20.66 -12.73
N LEU A 648 8.11 20.01 -11.57
CA LEU A 648 7.21 18.89 -11.25
C LEU A 648 5.74 19.29 -11.36
N GLN A 649 5.36 20.51 -10.94
CA GLN A 649 4.00 21.01 -11.13
C GLN A 649 3.66 21.29 -12.60
N ARG A 650 4.62 21.72 -13.44
CA ARG A 650 4.44 21.85 -14.89
C ARG A 650 4.26 20.47 -15.54
N LEU A 651 5.15 19.53 -15.22
CA LEU A 651 5.10 18.14 -15.68
C LEU A 651 3.81 17.44 -15.24
N GLN A 652 3.39 17.60 -13.98
CA GLN A 652 2.14 17.04 -13.47
C GLN A 652 0.91 17.57 -14.23
N ARG A 653 0.85 18.87 -14.54
CA ARG A 653 -0.24 19.44 -15.35
C ARG A 653 -0.24 18.85 -16.77
N LEU A 654 0.94 18.75 -17.39
CA LEU A 654 1.11 18.16 -18.73
C LEU A 654 0.74 16.67 -18.76
N LEU A 655 1.10 15.91 -17.73
CA LEU A 655 0.72 14.50 -17.58
C LEU A 655 -0.79 14.33 -17.44
N TRP A 656 -1.46 15.06 -16.53
CA TRP A 656 -2.93 15.02 -16.43
C TRP A 656 -3.63 15.45 -17.72
N TRP A 657 -3.02 16.37 -18.48
CA TRP A 657 -3.55 16.86 -19.75
C TRP A 657 -3.47 15.80 -20.86
N ILE A 658 -2.27 15.24 -21.10
CA ILE A 658 -2.08 14.11 -22.05
C ILE A 658 -2.99 12.94 -21.67
N LEU A 659 -3.14 12.68 -20.37
CA LEU A 659 -3.99 11.61 -19.86
C LEU A 659 -5.48 11.85 -20.14
N GLU A 660 -6.02 13.07 -19.98
CA GLU A 660 -7.41 13.38 -20.37
C GLU A 660 -7.67 13.14 -21.87
N LEU A 661 -6.66 13.38 -22.71
CA LEU A 661 -6.70 13.22 -24.16
C LEU A 661 -6.57 11.75 -24.62
N HIS A 662 -5.89 10.89 -23.86
CA HIS A 662 -5.53 9.52 -24.29
C HIS A 662 -6.08 8.39 -23.41
N ILE A 663 -6.59 8.64 -22.19
CA ILE A 663 -6.99 7.59 -21.23
C ILE A 663 -8.01 6.59 -21.81
N ALA A 664 -9.06 7.06 -22.49
CA ALA A 664 -10.05 6.17 -23.11
C ALA A 664 -9.43 5.25 -24.19
N LYS A 665 -8.38 5.71 -24.90
CA LYS A 665 -7.66 4.89 -25.90
C LYS A 665 -6.88 3.77 -25.20
N ILE A 666 -6.11 4.13 -24.16
CA ILE A 666 -5.31 3.19 -23.35
C ILE A 666 -6.22 2.14 -22.69
N MET A 667 -7.34 2.58 -22.12
CA MET A 667 -8.33 1.72 -21.46
C MET A 667 -8.94 0.71 -22.43
N PHE A 668 -9.44 1.14 -23.59
CA PHE A 668 -10.03 0.22 -24.57
C PHE A 668 -8.99 -0.75 -25.16
N SER A 669 -7.75 -0.31 -25.42
CA SER A 669 -6.66 -1.21 -25.82
C SER A 669 -6.38 -2.28 -24.77
N TYR A 670 -6.39 -1.93 -23.49
CA TYR A 670 -6.16 -2.90 -22.40
C TYR A 670 -7.33 -3.88 -22.26
N ILE A 671 -8.58 -3.41 -22.34
CA ILE A 671 -9.77 -4.26 -22.28
C ILE A 671 -9.72 -5.33 -23.40
N ILE A 672 -9.43 -4.95 -24.64
CA ILE A 672 -9.34 -5.92 -25.75
C ILE A 672 -8.12 -6.82 -25.61
N TRP A 673 -6.98 -6.33 -25.11
CA TRP A 673 -5.82 -7.17 -24.80
C TRP A 673 -6.17 -8.29 -23.79
N VAL A 674 -6.92 -7.98 -22.73
CA VAL A 674 -7.41 -8.99 -21.77
C VAL A 674 -8.38 -9.97 -22.44
N CYS A 675 -9.33 -9.50 -23.25
CA CYS A 675 -10.29 -10.35 -23.95
C CYS A 675 -9.64 -11.29 -24.98
N VAL A 676 -8.49 -10.89 -25.55
CA VAL A 676 -7.70 -11.67 -26.50
C VAL A 676 -6.75 -12.66 -25.80
N LYS A 677 -6.18 -12.30 -24.64
CA LYS A 677 -5.36 -13.20 -23.80
C LYS A 677 -6.22 -14.31 -23.19
N GLU A 678 -7.41 -13.98 -22.69
CA GLU A 678 -8.37 -14.91 -22.09
C GLU A 678 -9.66 -14.93 -22.94
N VAL A 679 -9.70 -15.75 -23.99
CA VAL A 679 -10.90 -15.90 -24.84
C VAL A 679 -11.97 -16.68 -24.08
N CYS A 680 -13.10 -16.05 -23.75
CA CYS A 680 -14.22 -16.72 -23.10
C CYS A 680 -15.55 -15.97 -23.27
N VAL A 681 -16.66 -16.67 -23.03
CA VAL A 681 -18.03 -16.09 -23.07
C VAL A 681 -18.17 -14.95 -22.06
N PHE A 682 -17.52 -15.02 -20.89
CA PHE A 682 -17.54 -13.94 -19.90
C PHE A 682 -16.88 -12.64 -20.39
N ASN A 683 -16.00 -12.70 -21.39
CA ASN A 683 -15.34 -11.52 -21.95
C ASN A 683 -16.06 -10.93 -23.18
N LEU A 684 -17.03 -11.65 -23.77
CA LEU A 684 -17.86 -11.15 -24.87
C LEU A 684 -18.57 -9.79 -24.58
N PRO A 685 -19.15 -9.55 -23.38
CA PRO A 685 -19.78 -8.26 -23.08
C PRO A 685 -18.81 -7.08 -23.14
N PHE A 686 -17.54 -7.26 -22.79
CA PHE A 686 -16.52 -6.22 -22.94
C PHE A 686 -16.28 -5.90 -24.42
N VAL A 687 -16.09 -6.93 -25.26
CA VAL A 687 -15.87 -6.78 -26.72
C VAL A 687 -17.01 -6.00 -27.37
N VAL A 688 -18.27 -6.35 -27.04
CA VAL A 688 -19.47 -5.64 -27.52
C VAL A 688 -19.51 -4.20 -27.00
N CYS A 689 -19.21 -3.96 -25.72
CA CYS A 689 -19.18 -2.61 -25.16
C CYS A 689 -18.11 -1.73 -25.84
N VAL A 690 -16.92 -2.25 -26.13
CA VAL A 690 -15.88 -1.50 -26.87
C VAL A 690 -16.31 -1.25 -28.32
N GLY A 691 -16.86 -2.26 -28.99
CA GLY A 691 -17.37 -2.14 -30.36
C GLY A 691 -18.37 -0.99 -30.53
N VAL A 692 -19.30 -0.83 -29.58
CA VAL A 692 -20.26 0.27 -29.57
C VAL A 692 -19.67 1.59 -29.05
N ALA A 693 -18.84 1.58 -28.00
CA ALA A 693 -18.31 2.79 -27.36
C ALA A 693 -17.25 3.55 -28.19
N LEU A 694 -16.66 2.89 -29.20
CA LEU A 694 -15.73 3.52 -30.14
C LEU A 694 -16.47 4.43 -31.15
N PRO A 695 -17.39 3.96 -32.02
CA PRO A 695 -18.17 4.84 -32.90
C PRO A 695 -19.15 5.74 -32.14
N CYS A 696 -19.87 5.22 -31.13
CA CYS A 696 -20.97 5.94 -30.48
C CYS A 696 -20.49 6.71 -29.24
N ARG A 697 -19.76 7.81 -29.44
CA ARG A 697 -19.17 8.64 -28.38
C ARG A 697 -20.13 9.03 -27.24
N MET A 698 -21.41 9.25 -27.54
CA MET A 698 -22.46 9.57 -26.55
C MET A 698 -22.64 8.48 -25.48
N TRP A 699 -22.51 7.20 -25.87
CA TRP A 699 -22.75 6.05 -25.00
C TRP A 699 -21.52 5.64 -24.16
N ARG A 700 -20.34 6.19 -24.48
CA ARG A 700 -19.05 5.85 -23.83
C ARG A 700 -19.07 5.85 -22.29
N PRO A 701 -19.55 6.88 -21.57
CA PRO A 701 -19.53 6.86 -20.11
C PRO A 701 -20.45 5.79 -19.51
N LEU A 702 -21.59 5.50 -20.16
CA LEU A 702 -22.50 4.44 -19.73
C LEU A 702 -21.88 3.06 -19.95
N LEU A 703 -21.24 2.84 -21.10
CA LEU A 703 -20.58 1.57 -21.43
C LEU A 703 -19.32 1.33 -20.57
N SER A 704 -18.56 2.37 -20.20
CA SER A 704 -17.50 2.28 -19.17
C SER A 704 -18.07 1.84 -17.81
N GLY A 705 -19.23 2.38 -17.42
CA GLY A 705 -19.98 1.94 -16.24
C GLY A 705 -20.38 0.46 -16.31
N VAL A 706 -20.97 0.01 -17.42
CA VAL A 706 -21.34 -1.40 -17.64
C VAL A 706 -20.11 -2.31 -17.54
N CYS A 707 -18.99 -1.92 -18.19
CA CYS A 707 -17.72 -2.64 -18.06
C CYS A 707 -17.29 -2.78 -16.59
N THR A 708 -17.30 -1.73 -15.76
CA THR A 708 -16.91 -1.88 -14.34
C THR A 708 -17.79 -2.84 -13.56
N VAL A 709 -19.12 -2.78 -13.71
CA VAL A 709 -20.03 -3.68 -13.00
C VAL A 709 -19.77 -5.12 -13.43
N TRP A 710 -19.56 -5.36 -14.72
CA TRP A 710 -19.24 -6.69 -15.23
C TRP A 710 -17.87 -7.19 -14.77
N THR A 711 -16.84 -6.34 -14.76
CA THR A 711 -15.51 -6.69 -14.19
C THR A 711 -15.61 -7.06 -12.70
N CYS A 712 -16.40 -6.32 -11.91
CA CYS A 712 -16.64 -6.66 -10.51
C CYS A 712 -17.34 -8.03 -10.36
N VAL A 713 -18.32 -8.35 -11.20
CA VAL A 713 -18.97 -9.67 -11.23
C VAL A 713 -17.97 -10.77 -11.61
N VAL A 714 -17.17 -10.59 -12.67
CA VAL A 714 -16.16 -11.56 -13.12
C VAL A 714 -15.10 -11.83 -12.04
N ILE A 715 -14.63 -10.81 -11.32
CA ILE A 715 -13.70 -10.99 -10.19
C ILE A 715 -14.34 -11.83 -9.08
N VAL A 716 -15.59 -11.53 -8.69
CA VAL A 716 -16.30 -12.28 -7.66
C VAL A 716 -16.54 -13.73 -8.09
N CYS A 717 -16.89 -13.97 -9.36
CA CYS A 717 -17.03 -15.32 -9.92
C CYS A 717 -15.70 -16.10 -9.92
N LYS A 718 -14.58 -15.48 -10.34
CA LYS A 718 -13.25 -16.12 -10.25
C LYS A 718 -12.86 -16.46 -8.81
N MET A 719 -13.10 -15.54 -7.86
CA MET A 719 -12.80 -15.78 -6.44
C MET A 719 -13.69 -16.86 -5.79
N LEU A 720 -14.96 -16.96 -6.17
CA LEU A 720 -15.86 -18.02 -5.70
C LEU A 720 -15.49 -19.38 -6.29
N TYR A 721 -15.04 -19.43 -7.55
CA TYR A 721 -14.59 -20.67 -8.21
C TYR A 721 -13.35 -21.29 -7.54
N GLN A 722 -12.58 -20.50 -6.79
CA GLN A 722 -11.37 -20.93 -6.08
C GLN A 722 -11.63 -21.51 -4.67
N LEU A 723 -12.90 -21.75 -4.29
CA LEU A 723 -13.29 -22.42 -3.04
C LEU A 723 -13.35 -23.95 -3.26
N ASN A 724 -12.81 -24.75 -2.32
CA ASN A 724 -12.64 -26.21 -2.49
C ASN A 724 -13.98 -26.98 -2.56
N ILE A 725 -15.07 -26.35 -2.11
CA ILE A 725 -16.46 -26.79 -2.29
C ILE A 725 -16.84 -27.05 -3.76
N ILE A 726 -16.16 -26.40 -4.71
CA ILE A 726 -16.29 -26.64 -6.15
C ILE A 726 -15.21 -27.64 -6.57
N GLN A 727 -15.53 -28.93 -6.51
CA GLN A 727 -14.65 -30.01 -6.96
C GLN A 727 -14.79 -30.19 -8.48
N PRO A 728 -13.79 -29.82 -9.33
CA PRO A 728 -13.95 -29.81 -10.79
C PRO A 728 -14.24 -31.20 -11.37
N ILE A 729 -13.70 -32.24 -10.72
CA ILE A 729 -13.86 -33.66 -11.09
C ILE A 729 -15.34 -34.11 -11.13
N ARG A 730 -16.24 -33.43 -10.41
CA ARG A 730 -17.69 -33.70 -10.46
C ARG A 730 -18.40 -33.11 -11.67
N TYR A 731 -17.75 -32.17 -12.36
CA TYR A 731 -18.30 -31.39 -13.47
C TYR A 731 -17.52 -31.59 -14.78
N SER A 732 -16.39 -32.29 -14.74
CA SER A 732 -15.57 -32.64 -15.91
C SER A 732 -16.25 -33.72 -16.76
N ALA A 733 -16.60 -33.37 -18.01
CA ALA A 733 -17.00 -34.33 -19.02
C ALA A 733 -15.78 -34.75 -19.85
N ASN A 734 -15.37 -36.01 -19.74
CA ASN A 734 -14.21 -36.55 -20.46
C ASN A 734 -14.59 -36.91 -21.91
N CYS A 735 -14.57 -35.94 -22.81
CA CYS A 735 -14.58 -36.22 -24.24
C CYS A 735 -13.23 -36.87 -24.66
N THR A 736 -13.24 -37.85 -25.55
CA THR A 736 -12.02 -38.57 -26.01
C THR A 736 -11.24 -37.78 -27.08
N MET A 737 -10.88 -36.54 -26.76
CA MET A 737 -10.05 -35.66 -27.60
C MET A 737 -8.60 -35.61 -27.06
N PRO A 738 -7.59 -35.42 -27.91
CA PRO A 738 -6.19 -35.33 -27.46
C PRO A 738 -5.97 -34.08 -26.60
N GLU A 739 -5.23 -34.24 -25.51
CA GLU A 739 -4.94 -33.17 -24.55
C GLU A 739 -4.11 -32.05 -25.19
N ASN A 740 -4.47 -30.80 -24.91
CA ASN A 740 -3.49 -29.70 -24.94
C ASN A 740 -3.90 -28.49 -24.09
N SER A 741 -2.91 -27.89 -23.43
CA SER A 741 -2.99 -26.66 -22.63
C SER A 741 -4.09 -26.59 -21.54
N SER A 742 -3.72 -26.96 -20.31
CA SER A 742 -4.34 -26.39 -19.12
C SER A 742 -4.12 -24.87 -19.11
N THR A 743 -5.14 -24.07 -19.43
CA THR A 743 -5.07 -22.62 -19.31
C THR A 743 -5.36 -22.21 -17.86
N ASP A 744 -4.45 -21.44 -17.25
CA ASP A 744 -4.58 -20.98 -15.86
C ASP A 744 -5.70 -19.94 -15.72
N LEU A 745 -6.94 -20.43 -15.58
CA LEU A 745 -8.14 -19.63 -15.31
C LEU A 745 -8.01 -18.73 -14.07
N ASN A 746 -7.06 -19.05 -13.19
CA ASN A 746 -6.82 -18.48 -11.88
C ASN A 746 -6.26 -17.06 -11.86
N ASP A 747 -5.76 -16.52 -12.98
CA ASP A 747 -5.20 -15.16 -12.99
C ASP A 747 -6.31 -14.09 -12.84
N ILE A 748 -6.40 -13.53 -11.63
CA ILE A 748 -7.29 -12.41 -11.28
C ILE A 748 -6.63 -11.05 -11.59
N THR A 749 -5.30 -11.01 -11.78
CA THR A 749 -4.51 -9.79 -11.95
C THR A 749 -4.96 -8.95 -13.14
N ASN A 750 -5.21 -9.58 -14.29
CA ASN A 750 -5.68 -8.91 -15.51
C ASN A 750 -7.00 -8.14 -15.27
N ASN A 751 -7.90 -8.74 -14.48
CA ASN A 751 -9.21 -8.18 -14.16
C ASN A 751 -9.11 -7.05 -13.13
N LEU A 752 -8.20 -7.16 -12.15
CA LEU A 752 -7.92 -6.08 -11.19
C LEU A 752 -7.28 -4.85 -11.85
N VAL A 753 -6.33 -5.05 -12.77
CA VAL A 753 -5.72 -3.96 -13.54
C VAL A 753 -6.74 -3.31 -14.48
N MET A 754 -7.62 -4.09 -15.10
CA MET A 754 -8.74 -3.58 -15.91
C MET A 754 -9.68 -2.69 -15.06
N LEU A 755 -10.07 -3.14 -13.86
CA LEU A 755 -10.88 -2.34 -12.94
C LEU A 755 -10.16 -1.06 -12.48
N ALA A 756 -8.86 -1.16 -12.18
CA ALA A 756 -8.06 0.00 -11.79
C ALA A 756 -7.98 1.05 -12.91
N LEU A 757 -7.80 0.63 -14.17
CA LEU A 757 -7.79 1.53 -15.33
C LEU A 757 -9.17 2.18 -15.59
N LEU A 758 -10.26 1.41 -15.46
CA LEU A 758 -11.63 1.94 -15.56
C LEU A 758 -11.92 2.98 -14.46
N ALA A 759 -11.55 2.69 -13.21
CA ALA A 759 -11.65 3.66 -12.11
C ALA A 759 -10.78 4.91 -12.38
N PHE A 760 -9.58 4.70 -12.91
CA PHE A 760 -8.65 5.78 -13.24
C PHE A 760 -9.19 6.71 -14.33
N GLU A 761 -9.90 6.21 -15.35
CA GLU A 761 -10.63 7.02 -16.35
C GLU A 761 -11.52 8.08 -15.66
N VAL A 762 -12.36 7.65 -14.71
CA VAL A 762 -13.24 8.56 -13.96
C VAL A 762 -12.43 9.50 -13.06
N THR A 763 -11.34 9.05 -12.42
CA THR A 763 -10.49 9.98 -11.64
C THR A 763 -9.89 11.09 -12.49
N VAL A 764 -9.49 10.81 -13.73
CA VAL A 764 -8.86 11.78 -14.66
C VAL A 764 -9.88 12.84 -15.07
N TYR A 765 -11.05 12.44 -15.56
CA TYR A 765 -12.09 13.41 -15.95
C TYR A 765 -12.58 14.23 -14.76
N ARG A 766 -12.75 13.64 -13.57
CA ARG A 766 -13.13 14.38 -12.35
C ARG A 766 -12.02 15.31 -11.86
N HIS A 767 -10.75 14.92 -11.94
CA HIS A 767 -9.61 15.78 -11.60
C HIS A 767 -9.57 17.02 -12.49
N GLN A 768 -9.77 16.86 -13.80
CA GLN A 768 -9.73 17.97 -14.75
C GLN A 768 -10.92 18.93 -14.60
N VAL A 769 -12.13 18.42 -14.32
CA VAL A 769 -13.29 19.26 -13.96
C VAL A 769 -13.00 20.09 -12.69
N LEU A 770 -12.47 19.46 -11.64
CA LEU A 770 -12.10 20.15 -10.39
C LEU A 770 -10.97 21.19 -10.61
N TYR A 771 -9.99 20.89 -11.47
CA TYR A 771 -8.88 21.79 -11.81
C TYR A 771 -9.36 23.03 -12.59
N ARG A 772 -10.26 22.84 -13.56
CA ARG A 772 -10.90 23.93 -14.33
C ARG A 772 -11.69 24.87 -13.41
N LEU A 773 -12.59 24.30 -12.60
CA LEU A 773 -13.45 25.06 -11.69
C LEU A 773 -12.67 25.82 -10.61
N ARG A 774 -11.56 25.26 -10.09
CA ARG A 774 -10.69 25.95 -9.13
C ARG A 774 -9.96 27.17 -9.72
N ARG A 775 -9.94 27.33 -11.05
CA ARG A 775 -9.27 28.43 -11.76
C ARG A 775 -10.21 29.31 -12.59
N ASN A 776 -11.50 29.02 -12.61
CA ASN A 776 -12.48 29.60 -13.55
C ASN A 776 -12.08 29.44 -15.04
N ASN A 777 -11.36 28.38 -15.38
CA ASN A 777 -10.95 28.09 -16.75
C ASN A 777 -12.09 27.43 -17.55
N ILE A 778 -12.53 28.09 -18.62
CA ILE A 778 -13.43 27.53 -19.63
C ILE A 778 -12.74 26.32 -20.33
N PRO A 779 -13.45 25.22 -20.66
CA PRO A 779 -12.87 24.14 -21.47
C PRO A 779 -12.45 24.68 -22.86
N PRO A 780 -11.23 24.40 -23.34
CA PRO A 780 -10.78 24.91 -24.63
C PRO A 780 -11.56 24.27 -25.79
N PRO A 781 -11.80 25.01 -26.90
CA PRO A 781 -12.60 24.53 -28.03
C PRO A 781 -11.94 23.38 -28.78
N THR A 782 -10.60 23.33 -28.79
CA THR A 782 -9.79 22.25 -29.40
C THR A 782 -9.01 21.49 -28.34
N ARG A 783 -8.96 20.16 -28.48
CA ARG A 783 -8.29 19.23 -27.56
C ARG A 783 -6.80 19.04 -27.90
N THR A 784 -6.05 20.13 -27.94
CA THR A 784 -4.61 20.17 -28.33
C THR A 784 -3.64 20.07 -27.17
N LEU A 785 -2.39 19.66 -27.42
CA LEU A 785 -1.32 19.59 -26.42
C LEU A 785 -0.71 20.98 -26.10
N PHE A 786 -0.53 21.80 -27.14
CA PHE A 786 -0.08 23.19 -27.04
C PHE A 786 -1.18 24.11 -27.54
N HIS A 787 -1.67 25.04 -26.71
CA HIS A 787 -2.72 25.98 -27.14
C HIS A 787 -2.17 27.17 -27.94
N ASP A 788 -0.89 27.49 -27.76
CA ASP A 788 -0.23 28.67 -28.34
C ASP A 788 0.09 28.52 -29.84
N ILE A 789 -0.18 27.37 -30.45
CA ILE A 789 0.24 27.02 -31.82
C ILE A 789 -0.98 26.73 -32.71
N THR A 790 -1.17 27.59 -33.71
CA THR A 790 -2.23 27.58 -34.72
C THR A 790 -1.66 27.34 -36.12
N ARG A 791 -2.52 27.32 -37.15
CA ARG A 791 -2.11 27.20 -38.56
C ARG A 791 -1.14 28.30 -39.00
N SER A 792 -1.23 29.55 -38.54
CA SER A 792 -0.27 30.60 -38.93
C SER A 792 1.16 30.21 -38.55
N HIS A 793 1.35 29.77 -37.30
CA HIS A 793 2.65 29.41 -36.74
C HIS A 793 3.29 28.12 -37.30
N LEU A 794 2.65 27.45 -38.26
CA LEU A 794 3.23 26.30 -38.97
C LEU A 794 4.43 26.71 -39.83
N ASP A 795 4.36 27.86 -40.50
CA ASP A 795 5.36 28.27 -41.48
C ASP A 795 6.52 29.08 -40.86
N ASP A 796 6.39 29.54 -39.60
CA ASP A 796 7.37 30.41 -38.93
C ASP A 796 8.75 29.77 -38.70
N ASN A 797 8.78 28.55 -38.15
CA ASN A 797 9.97 27.97 -37.50
C ASN A 797 9.83 26.45 -37.33
N MET A 798 10.95 25.72 -37.42
CA MET A 798 10.97 24.24 -37.28
C MET A 798 10.33 23.76 -35.96
N LEU A 799 10.60 24.42 -34.84
CA LEU A 799 10.01 24.07 -33.54
C LEU A 799 8.50 24.30 -33.50
N SER A 800 7.99 25.36 -34.13
CA SER A 800 6.55 25.66 -34.21
C SER A 800 5.83 24.67 -35.13
N CYS A 801 6.46 24.31 -36.25
CA CYS A 801 6.01 23.25 -37.17
C CYS A 801 5.89 21.88 -36.46
N ILE A 802 6.92 21.47 -35.69
CA ILE A 802 6.87 20.23 -34.89
C ILE A 802 5.73 20.28 -33.86
N LYS A 803 5.57 21.38 -33.12
CA LYS A 803 4.46 21.54 -32.16
C LYS A 803 3.08 21.49 -32.84
N TYR A 804 2.95 22.09 -34.03
CA TYR A 804 1.72 22.05 -34.83
C TYR A 804 1.38 20.61 -35.25
N PHE A 805 2.36 19.83 -35.72
CA PHE A 805 2.10 18.43 -36.04
C PHE A 805 1.80 17.59 -34.79
N LEU A 806 2.47 17.81 -33.66
CA LEU A 806 2.12 17.15 -32.39
C LEU A 806 0.68 17.45 -31.93
N ASN A 807 0.12 18.60 -32.29
CA ASN A 807 -1.29 18.93 -32.07
C ASN A 807 -2.24 18.29 -33.10
N TYR A 808 -1.91 18.40 -34.40
CA TYR A 808 -2.86 18.23 -35.50
C TYR A 808 -2.49 17.14 -36.53
N PHE A 809 -1.49 16.30 -36.28
CA PHE A 809 -1.08 15.23 -37.20
C PHE A 809 -2.25 14.34 -37.64
N PHE A 810 -3.03 13.81 -36.69
CA PHE A 810 -4.17 12.96 -37.02
C PHE A 810 -5.35 13.75 -37.64
N TYR A 811 -5.49 15.03 -37.32
CA TYR A 811 -6.48 15.91 -37.98
C TYR A 811 -6.11 16.15 -39.46
N LYS A 812 -4.82 16.25 -39.81
CA LYS A 812 -4.38 16.42 -41.20
C LYS A 812 -4.25 15.09 -41.97
N PHE A 813 -3.75 14.02 -41.36
CA PHE A 813 -3.41 12.74 -42.02
C PHE A 813 -4.27 11.52 -41.57
N GLY A 814 -5.42 11.75 -40.93
CA GLY A 814 -6.26 10.70 -40.35
C GLY A 814 -6.82 9.69 -41.35
N LEU A 815 -7.15 10.09 -42.59
CA LEU A 815 -7.59 9.16 -43.64
C LEU A 815 -6.43 8.30 -44.13
N GLU A 816 -5.30 8.94 -44.43
CA GLU A 816 -4.09 8.31 -44.92
C GLU A 816 -3.58 7.25 -43.91
N THR A 817 -3.58 7.57 -42.62
CA THR A 817 -3.24 6.62 -41.55
C THR A 817 -4.29 5.51 -41.37
N CYS A 818 -5.60 5.80 -41.51
CA CYS A 818 -6.63 4.74 -41.47
C CYS A 818 -6.52 3.75 -42.63
N PHE A 819 -6.18 4.20 -43.84
CA PHE A 819 -5.95 3.32 -44.98
C PHE A 819 -4.69 2.46 -44.80
N LEU A 820 -3.63 3.01 -44.20
CA LEU A 820 -2.43 2.25 -43.85
C LEU A 820 -2.69 1.20 -42.76
N LEU A 821 -3.51 1.51 -41.75
CA LEU A 821 -3.99 0.52 -40.78
C LEU A 821 -4.79 -0.60 -41.46
N ALA A 822 -5.64 -0.28 -42.45
CA ALA A 822 -6.40 -1.27 -43.20
C ALA A 822 -5.48 -2.20 -44.01
N VAL A 823 -4.49 -1.67 -44.72
CA VAL A 823 -3.49 -2.48 -45.44
C VAL A 823 -2.65 -3.33 -44.48
N ASN A 824 -2.32 -2.84 -43.28
CA ASN A 824 -1.66 -3.65 -42.25
C ASN A 824 -2.55 -4.80 -41.74
N VAL A 825 -3.85 -4.58 -41.48
CA VAL A 825 -4.79 -5.67 -41.13
C VAL A 825 -4.79 -6.74 -42.23
N ILE A 826 -4.96 -6.32 -43.49
CA ILE A 826 -5.01 -7.22 -44.65
C ILE A 826 -3.71 -8.02 -44.76
N GLY A 827 -2.56 -7.36 -44.58
CA GLY A 827 -1.22 -7.96 -44.67
C GLY A 827 -0.86 -8.92 -43.55
N GLN A 828 -1.28 -8.65 -42.30
CA GLN A 828 -0.99 -9.53 -41.16
C GLN A 828 -1.94 -10.74 -41.08
N ARG A 829 -3.19 -10.61 -41.52
CA ARG A 829 -4.21 -11.66 -41.40
C ARG A 829 -4.23 -12.67 -42.55
N MET A 830 -4.12 -12.22 -43.80
CA MET A 830 -4.15 -13.05 -45.03
C MET A 830 -5.17 -14.22 -44.98
N ASP A 831 -6.38 -13.91 -44.55
CA ASP A 831 -7.50 -14.84 -44.34
C ASP A 831 -8.79 -14.34 -45.03
N LEU A 832 -9.89 -15.10 -44.92
CA LEU A 832 -11.19 -14.72 -45.49
C LEU A 832 -11.68 -13.34 -44.98
N PHE A 833 -11.38 -12.97 -43.73
CA PHE A 833 -11.78 -11.67 -43.19
C PHE A 833 -10.96 -10.53 -43.81
N ALA A 834 -9.67 -10.72 -44.07
CA ALA A 834 -8.83 -9.77 -44.78
C ALA A 834 -9.37 -9.45 -46.18
N VAL A 835 -9.96 -10.42 -46.90
CA VAL A 835 -10.69 -10.15 -48.17
C VAL A 835 -11.84 -9.16 -47.94
N GLY A 836 -12.60 -9.33 -46.85
CA GLY A 836 -13.68 -8.42 -46.45
C GLY A 836 -13.20 -7.00 -46.14
N HIS A 837 -12.09 -6.86 -45.40
CA HIS A 837 -11.46 -5.56 -45.15
C HIS A 837 -10.92 -4.93 -46.45
N ALA A 838 -10.39 -5.73 -47.37
CA ALA A 838 -9.90 -5.28 -48.66
C ALA A 838 -11.04 -4.79 -49.59
N PHE A 839 -12.19 -5.47 -49.62
CA PHE A 839 -13.37 -4.99 -50.33
C PHE A 839 -13.92 -3.67 -49.72
N GLY A 840 -13.88 -3.54 -48.39
CA GLY A 840 -14.18 -2.29 -47.70
C GLY A 840 -13.24 -1.14 -48.13
N LEU A 841 -11.93 -1.41 -48.20
CA LEU A 841 -10.92 -0.45 -48.65
C LEU A 841 -11.13 -0.02 -50.11
N ILE A 842 -11.38 -0.95 -51.03
CA ILE A 842 -11.75 -0.66 -52.43
C ILE A 842 -13.00 0.23 -52.48
N THR A 843 -14.04 -0.12 -51.71
CA THR A 843 -15.31 0.62 -51.66
C THR A 843 -15.09 2.07 -51.23
N LEU A 844 -14.23 2.32 -50.24
CA LEU A 844 -13.86 3.68 -49.81
C LEU A 844 -13.02 4.42 -50.86
N LEU A 845 -11.96 3.80 -51.39
CA LEU A 845 -11.05 4.44 -52.35
C LEU A 845 -11.70 4.74 -53.71
N SER A 846 -12.74 3.99 -54.10
CA SER A 846 -13.60 4.33 -55.25
C SER A 846 -14.18 5.74 -55.16
N ARG A 847 -14.41 6.25 -53.94
CA ARG A 847 -14.94 7.59 -53.66
C ARG A 847 -13.80 8.61 -53.57
N ARG A 848 -13.13 8.90 -54.70
CA ARG A 848 -11.91 9.72 -54.86
C ARG A 848 -11.80 11.08 -54.10
N SER A 849 -12.89 11.59 -53.50
CA SER A 849 -13.05 12.93 -52.90
C SER A 849 -13.50 12.86 -51.42
N ARG A 850 -12.82 13.56 -50.50
CA ARG A 850 -13.03 13.57 -49.04
C ARG A 850 -14.49 13.68 -48.63
N ARG A 851 -15.26 14.60 -49.24
CA ARG A 851 -16.70 14.81 -48.96
C ARG A 851 -17.56 13.56 -49.17
N ARG A 852 -17.26 12.74 -50.19
CA ARG A 852 -17.99 11.48 -50.46
C ARG A 852 -17.53 10.32 -49.58
N ILE A 853 -16.28 10.36 -49.09
CA ILE A 853 -15.78 9.39 -48.09
C ILE A 853 -16.48 9.63 -46.75
N ALA A 854 -16.55 10.89 -46.29
CA ALA A 854 -17.18 11.27 -45.02
C ALA A 854 -18.62 10.78 -44.90
N PHE A 855 -19.43 10.87 -45.96
CA PHE A 855 -20.82 10.38 -45.98
C PHE A 855 -20.96 8.85 -45.85
N VAL A 856 -19.95 8.09 -46.28
CA VAL A 856 -19.94 6.61 -46.18
C VAL A 856 -19.28 6.15 -44.88
N TRP A 857 -18.41 6.96 -44.28
CA TRP A 857 -17.56 6.61 -43.14
C TRP A 857 -18.31 6.02 -41.92
N PRO A 858 -19.47 6.55 -41.48
CA PRO A 858 -20.21 5.95 -40.36
C PRO A 858 -20.62 4.50 -40.64
N LYS A 859 -21.03 4.19 -41.88
CA LYS A 859 -21.41 2.82 -42.28
C LYS A 859 -20.21 1.89 -42.25
N TYR A 860 -19.02 2.37 -42.62
CA TYR A 860 -17.77 1.63 -42.50
C TYR A 860 -17.37 1.37 -41.04
N CYS A 861 -17.55 2.34 -40.13
CA CYS A 861 -17.32 2.13 -38.70
C CYS A 861 -18.25 1.05 -38.11
N TYR A 862 -19.53 1.04 -38.47
CA TYR A 862 -20.46 -0.01 -38.03
C TYR A 862 -20.14 -1.39 -38.64
N PHE A 863 -19.73 -1.44 -39.92
CA PHE A 863 -19.25 -2.66 -40.57
C PHE A 863 -18.03 -3.26 -39.85
N LEU A 864 -17.02 -2.43 -39.55
CA LEU A 864 -15.85 -2.87 -38.77
C LEU A 864 -16.24 -3.36 -37.37
N SER A 865 -17.13 -2.64 -36.66
CA SER A 865 -17.61 -3.06 -35.34
C SER A 865 -18.36 -4.40 -35.39
N GLY A 866 -19.17 -4.63 -36.42
CA GLY A 866 -19.91 -5.87 -36.60
C GLY A 866 -18.97 -7.05 -36.89
N LEU A 867 -18.01 -6.87 -37.81
CA LEU A 867 -16.98 -7.87 -38.09
C LEU A 867 -16.15 -8.23 -36.85
N PHE A 868 -15.69 -7.23 -36.10
CA PHE A 868 -14.90 -7.44 -34.88
C PHE A 868 -15.65 -8.26 -33.82
N CYS A 869 -16.93 -7.97 -33.59
CA CYS A 869 -17.75 -8.76 -32.66
C CYS A 869 -18.02 -10.18 -33.17
N PHE A 870 -18.24 -10.34 -34.48
CA PHE A 870 -18.47 -11.66 -35.10
C PHE A 870 -17.22 -12.54 -35.07
N GLN A 871 -16.03 -11.98 -35.35
CA GLN A 871 -14.76 -12.69 -35.24
C GLN A 871 -14.51 -13.19 -33.80
N TYR A 872 -14.85 -12.41 -32.77
CA TYR A 872 -14.72 -12.86 -31.38
C TYR A 872 -15.65 -14.04 -31.05
N LEU A 873 -16.88 -14.04 -31.59
CA LEU A 873 -17.79 -15.19 -31.47
C LEU A 873 -17.23 -16.44 -32.15
N LEU A 874 -16.56 -16.32 -33.30
CA LEU A 874 -15.86 -17.44 -33.93
C LEU A 874 -14.64 -17.92 -33.12
N CYS A 875 -13.94 -17.03 -32.40
CA CYS A 875 -12.88 -17.44 -31.47
C CYS A 875 -13.40 -18.19 -30.21
N ILE A 876 -14.66 -17.98 -29.82
CA ILE A 876 -15.29 -18.72 -28.71
C ILE A 876 -15.71 -20.13 -29.15
N GLY A 877 -16.31 -20.26 -30.35
CA GLY A 877 -16.80 -21.55 -30.87
C GLY A 877 -17.98 -22.14 -30.08
N PHE A 878 -18.20 -23.45 -30.22
CA PHE A 878 -19.18 -24.20 -29.42
C PHE A 878 -18.57 -24.71 -28.10
N PRO A 879 -19.38 -24.86 -27.03
CA PRO A 879 -18.89 -25.37 -25.74
C PRO A 879 -18.32 -26.80 -25.86
N PRO A 880 -17.04 -27.04 -25.51
CA PRO A 880 -16.41 -28.36 -25.68
C PRO A 880 -17.06 -29.45 -24.83
N ALA A 881 -17.67 -29.08 -23.69
CA ALA A 881 -18.42 -29.98 -22.81
C ALA A 881 -19.64 -30.66 -23.47
N ALA A 882 -20.04 -30.25 -24.69
CA ALA A 882 -21.06 -30.94 -25.47
C ALA A 882 -20.54 -32.20 -26.19
N CYS A 883 -19.22 -32.43 -26.23
CA CYS A 883 -18.54 -33.50 -26.98
C CYS A 883 -19.03 -33.70 -28.43
N LYS A 884 -19.38 -32.61 -29.14
CA LYS A 884 -19.78 -32.63 -30.55
C LYS A 884 -18.73 -31.98 -31.42
N GLU A 885 -18.33 -32.67 -32.48
CA GLU A 885 -17.43 -32.15 -33.51
C GLU A 885 -18.12 -31.15 -34.45
N TYR A 886 -17.32 -30.34 -35.14
CA TYR A 886 -17.81 -29.39 -36.14
C TYR A 886 -18.13 -30.08 -37.48
N PRO A 887 -19.08 -29.57 -38.28
CA PRO A 887 -19.49 -30.19 -39.55
C PRO A 887 -18.37 -30.41 -40.58
N TRP A 888 -17.30 -29.61 -40.53
CA TRP A 888 -16.11 -29.71 -41.40
C TRP A 888 -15.02 -30.68 -40.88
N ARG A 889 -15.30 -31.43 -39.82
CA ARG A 889 -14.48 -32.58 -39.39
C ARG A 889 -15.18 -33.92 -39.59
N LEU A 890 -16.45 -33.92 -40.03
CA LEU A 890 -17.18 -35.15 -40.36
C LEU A 890 -16.47 -35.92 -41.49
N PRO A 891 -16.46 -37.27 -41.47
CA PRO A 891 -15.81 -38.10 -42.50
C PRO A 891 -16.30 -37.89 -43.94
N SER A 892 -17.45 -37.23 -44.12
CA SER A 892 -17.99 -36.83 -45.42
C SER A 892 -17.40 -35.53 -45.99
N SER A 893 -16.43 -34.91 -45.31
CA SER A 893 -15.88 -33.58 -45.68
C SER A 893 -14.38 -33.63 -46.00
N ASN A 894 -14.03 -33.19 -47.21
CA ASN A 894 -12.65 -33.22 -47.72
C ASN A 894 -11.84 -31.96 -47.35
N MET A 895 -12.08 -31.35 -46.19
CA MET A 895 -11.51 -30.03 -45.86
C MET A 895 -10.25 -30.13 -44.97
N ASP A 896 -9.10 -29.95 -45.61
CA ASP A 896 -7.78 -29.88 -44.96
C ASP A 896 -7.74 -28.83 -43.83
N SER A 897 -7.02 -29.13 -42.74
CA SER A 897 -6.87 -28.21 -41.59
C SER A 897 -6.30 -26.83 -41.96
N ASN A 898 -5.47 -26.75 -43.01
CA ASN A 898 -4.98 -25.47 -43.52
C ASN A 898 -6.11 -24.62 -44.16
N VAL A 899 -7.11 -25.26 -44.79
CA VAL A 899 -8.28 -24.56 -45.36
C VAL A 899 -9.22 -24.10 -44.25
N VAL A 900 -9.48 -24.95 -43.24
CA VAL A 900 -10.23 -24.57 -42.02
C VAL A 900 -9.63 -23.32 -41.37
N LYS A 901 -8.29 -23.30 -41.22
CA LYS A 901 -7.55 -22.17 -40.64
C LYS A 901 -7.62 -20.89 -41.50
N TRP A 902 -7.54 -21.00 -42.83
CA TRP A 902 -7.62 -19.84 -43.74
C TRP A 902 -9.02 -19.21 -43.78
N LEU A 903 -10.06 -20.03 -43.64
CA LEU A 903 -11.45 -19.57 -43.50
C LEU A 903 -11.75 -18.95 -42.12
N PHE A 904 -10.80 -19.00 -41.17
CA PHE A 904 -10.96 -18.54 -39.79
C PHE A 904 -12.18 -19.16 -39.08
N LEU A 905 -12.45 -20.43 -39.35
CA LEU A 905 -13.51 -21.20 -38.68
C LEU A 905 -13.09 -21.60 -37.25
N PRO A 906 -14.04 -21.75 -36.31
CA PRO A 906 -13.76 -22.41 -35.04
C PRO A 906 -13.34 -23.87 -35.29
N ASP A 907 -12.43 -24.38 -34.47
CA ASP A 907 -12.08 -25.80 -34.47
C ASP A 907 -11.42 -26.18 -33.14
N HIS A 908 -11.51 -27.45 -32.76
CA HIS A 908 -10.83 -27.97 -31.57
C HIS A 908 -9.39 -28.41 -31.87
N LEU A 909 -9.09 -28.86 -33.10
CA LEU A 909 -7.75 -29.31 -33.49
C LEU A 909 -6.85 -28.15 -33.95
N THR A 910 -7.38 -27.21 -34.74
CA THR A 910 -6.66 -26.01 -35.20
C THR A 910 -7.44 -24.74 -34.85
N PRO A 911 -7.47 -24.31 -33.57
CA PRO A 911 -8.27 -23.16 -33.13
C PRO A 911 -7.81 -21.84 -33.79
N PRO A 912 -8.74 -20.91 -34.09
CA PRO A 912 -8.43 -19.63 -34.70
C PRO A 912 -7.65 -18.72 -33.72
N ASN A 913 -6.54 -18.13 -34.19
CA ASN A 913 -5.67 -17.31 -33.35
C ASN A 913 -6.33 -15.97 -32.98
N PRO A 914 -6.62 -15.69 -31.69
CA PRO A 914 -7.30 -14.46 -31.28
C PRO A 914 -6.43 -13.20 -31.39
N LEU A 915 -5.09 -13.34 -31.47
CA LEU A 915 -4.18 -12.19 -31.56
C LEU A 915 -4.44 -11.30 -32.78
N PHE A 916 -5.00 -11.86 -33.86
CA PHE A 916 -5.32 -11.08 -35.06
C PHE A 916 -6.32 -9.95 -34.79
N LEU A 917 -7.28 -10.16 -33.87
CA LEU A 917 -8.33 -9.18 -33.52
C LEU A 917 -7.75 -7.88 -32.92
N LEU A 918 -6.50 -7.88 -32.45
CA LEU A 918 -5.81 -6.66 -32.02
C LEU A 918 -5.58 -5.68 -33.19
N TYR A 919 -5.32 -6.20 -34.40
CA TYR A 919 -5.16 -5.36 -35.58
C TYR A 919 -6.50 -4.77 -36.04
N ASP A 920 -7.57 -5.57 -36.01
CA ASP A 920 -8.93 -5.12 -36.33
C ASP A 920 -9.45 -4.07 -35.33
N PHE A 921 -9.14 -4.26 -34.04
CA PHE A 921 -9.38 -3.24 -33.01
C PHE A 921 -8.61 -1.94 -33.28
N LEU A 922 -7.33 -2.01 -33.67
CA LEU A 922 -6.54 -0.81 -34.00
C LEU A 922 -7.11 -0.08 -35.23
N LEU A 923 -7.60 -0.81 -36.23
CA LEU A 923 -8.30 -0.25 -37.39
C LEU A 923 -9.64 0.39 -36.98
N LEU A 924 -10.45 -0.26 -36.14
CA LEU A 924 -11.70 0.30 -35.62
C LEU A 924 -11.47 1.55 -34.75
N LEU A 925 -10.44 1.54 -33.91
CA LEU A 925 -10.00 2.70 -33.13
C LEU A 925 -9.61 3.86 -34.05
N GLY A 926 -8.74 3.62 -35.04
CA GLY A 926 -8.38 4.63 -36.04
C GLY A 926 -9.59 5.19 -36.78
N ALA A 927 -10.48 4.31 -37.29
CA ALA A 927 -11.68 4.71 -38.00
C ALA A 927 -12.64 5.54 -37.13
N SER A 928 -12.80 5.20 -35.84
CA SER A 928 -13.62 5.97 -34.90
C SER A 928 -13.03 7.36 -34.60
N LEU A 929 -11.69 7.49 -34.55
CA LEU A 929 -11.03 8.78 -34.41
C LEU A 929 -11.17 9.62 -35.69
N GLN A 930 -11.13 9.01 -36.87
CA GLN A 930 -11.36 9.73 -38.13
C GLN A 930 -12.83 10.13 -38.32
N LEU A 931 -13.78 9.39 -37.74
CA LEU A 931 -15.18 9.84 -37.66
C LEU A 931 -15.29 11.14 -36.85
N GLN A 932 -14.66 11.19 -35.67
CA GLN A 932 -14.57 12.42 -34.86
C GLN A 932 -13.89 13.57 -35.62
N VAL A 933 -12.84 13.32 -36.40
CA VAL A 933 -12.21 14.36 -37.24
C VAL A 933 -13.17 14.93 -38.28
N PHE A 934 -14.04 14.11 -38.89
CA PHE A 934 -15.07 14.62 -39.81
C PHE A 934 -16.16 15.46 -39.12
N GLU A 935 -16.49 15.16 -37.86
CA GLU A 935 -17.38 15.99 -37.04
C GLU A 935 -16.72 17.33 -36.67
N GLU A 936 -15.46 17.30 -36.25
CA GLU A 936 -14.68 18.50 -35.87
C GLU A 936 -14.34 19.39 -37.08
N GLU A 937 -14.19 18.84 -38.28
CA GLU A 937 -14.00 19.59 -39.54
C GLU A 937 -15.18 20.51 -39.91
N LEU A 938 -16.38 20.23 -39.43
CA LEU A 938 -17.57 21.07 -39.66
C LEU A 938 -17.60 22.34 -38.79
N GLN A 939 -16.78 22.41 -37.74
CA GLN A 939 -16.82 23.48 -36.75
C GLN A 939 -15.86 24.63 -37.11
N ALA A 940 -16.41 25.80 -37.47
CA ALA A 940 -15.64 26.97 -37.91
C ALA A 940 -14.52 27.41 -36.95
N SER A 941 -14.72 27.30 -35.62
CA SER A 941 -13.67 27.63 -34.64
C SER A 941 -12.47 26.68 -34.71
N VAL A 942 -12.66 25.41 -35.12
CA VAL A 942 -11.57 24.46 -35.34
C VAL A 942 -10.83 24.78 -36.64
N GLN A 943 -11.57 25.16 -37.70
CA GLN A 943 -10.99 25.56 -38.99
C GLN A 943 -10.05 26.77 -38.87
N VAL A 944 -10.36 27.76 -38.01
CA VAL A 944 -9.47 28.91 -37.76
C VAL A 944 -8.17 28.50 -37.06
N LEU A 945 -8.24 27.61 -36.05
CA LEU A 945 -7.05 27.20 -35.29
C LEU A 945 -6.18 26.19 -36.05
N ALA A 946 -6.80 25.21 -36.71
CA ALA A 946 -6.12 24.06 -37.35
C ALA A 946 -5.99 24.20 -38.88
N GLY A 947 -6.55 25.26 -39.47
CA GLY A 947 -6.63 25.47 -40.91
C GLY A 947 -7.62 24.52 -41.60
N ASP A 948 -8.14 24.94 -42.76
CA ASP A 948 -9.03 24.12 -43.58
C ASP A 948 -8.38 22.77 -44.01
N ASN A 949 -9.25 21.78 -44.28
CA ASN A 949 -8.94 20.45 -44.79
C ASN A 949 -9.68 20.12 -46.10
N SER A 950 -10.40 21.10 -46.69
CA SER A 950 -11.08 20.94 -47.96
C SER A 950 -10.12 20.67 -49.13
N GLU A 951 -10.65 20.08 -50.21
CA GLU A 951 -9.88 19.72 -51.39
C GLU A 951 -9.73 20.89 -52.39
N SER A 952 -10.22 22.09 -52.08
CA SER A 952 -10.24 23.24 -53.00
C SER A 952 -10.52 24.58 -52.30
N ALA A 953 -9.50 25.44 -52.21
CA ALA A 953 -9.62 26.89 -51.98
C ALA A 953 -8.72 27.62 -52.98
N CYS A 954 -9.25 28.62 -53.71
CA CYS A 954 -8.54 29.28 -54.81
C CYS A 954 -8.29 30.76 -54.50
N SER A 955 -7.10 31.09 -54.02
CA SER A 955 -6.66 32.48 -53.79
C SER A 955 -5.12 32.54 -53.63
N PRO A 956 -4.35 32.94 -54.65
CA PRO A 956 -2.87 32.90 -54.61
C PRO A 956 -2.19 34.12 -53.96
N ALA A 957 -2.96 35.07 -53.41
CA ALA A 957 -2.52 36.47 -53.23
C ALA A 957 -1.49 36.76 -52.11
N HIS A 958 -1.18 35.82 -51.20
CA HIS A 958 -0.39 36.11 -49.98
C HIS A 958 0.72 35.08 -49.66
N LEU A 959 1.20 34.30 -50.64
CA LEU A 959 2.23 33.26 -50.40
C LEU A 959 3.50 33.39 -51.25
N SER A 960 3.76 34.57 -51.83
CA SER A 960 4.83 34.82 -52.82
C SER A 960 6.27 34.77 -52.29
N GLN A 961 6.49 34.73 -50.98
CA GLN A 961 7.84 34.86 -50.38
C GLN A 961 8.46 33.55 -49.85
N LEU A 962 7.77 32.42 -49.99
CA LEU A 962 8.00 31.23 -49.15
C LEU A 962 9.21 30.35 -49.51
N PHE A 963 9.85 30.57 -50.67
CA PHE A 963 10.85 29.62 -51.24
C PHE A 963 12.26 30.20 -51.41
N ASN A 964 12.57 31.36 -50.83
CA ASN A 964 13.91 31.96 -50.83
C ASN A 964 14.94 31.23 -49.93
N CYS A 965 14.71 29.96 -49.55
CA CYS A 965 15.59 29.10 -48.74
C CYS A 965 16.20 29.72 -47.47
N ARG A 966 15.54 30.74 -46.88
CA ARG A 966 16.08 31.51 -45.74
C ARG A 966 16.05 30.76 -44.40
N SER A 967 15.34 29.63 -44.31
CA SER A 967 15.28 28.80 -43.11
C SER A 967 15.47 27.31 -43.41
N TYR A 968 15.94 26.56 -42.42
CA TYR A 968 15.98 25.09 -42.46
C TYR A 968 14.60 24.46 -42.73
N LEU A 969 13.53 25.12 -42.30
CA LEU A 969 12.16 24.65 -42.53
C LEU A 969 11.78 24.80 -44.01
N ASP A 970 12.22 25.84 -44.70
CA ASP A 970 11.96 26.03 -46.13
C ASP A 970 12.84 25.12 -47.00
N MET A 971 14.09 24.85 -46.59
CA MET A 971 14.92 23.80 -47.19
C MET A 971 14.23 22.43 -47.11
N MET A 972 13.64 22.08 -45.96
CA MET A 972 12.87 20.85 -45.80
C MET A 972 11.57 20.86 -46.62
N LYS A 973 10.90 22.02 -46.80
CA LYS A 973 9.76 22.15 -47.74
C LYS A 973 10.19 21.85 -49.17
N VAL A 974 11.32 22.39 -49.66
CA VAL A 974 11.83 22.11 -51.02
C VAL A 974 12.08 20.62 -51.22
N ILE A 975 12.76 19.98 -50.27
CA ILE A 975 13.05 18.53 -50.32
C ILE A 975 11.74 17.71 -50.39
N ILE A 976 10.75 18.05 -49.57
CA ILE A 976 9.47 17.32 -49.49
C ILE A 976 8.54 17.60 -50.67
N PHE A 977 8.46 18.83 -51.19
CA PHE A 977 7.49 19.17 -52.24
C PHE A 977 8.04 19.03 -53.68
N SER A 978 9.35 19.16 -53.89
CA SER A 978 9.97 19.04 -55.22
C SER A 978 10.58 17.66 -55.48
N TYR A 979 11.35 17.11 -54.54
CA TYR A 979 12.13 15.89 -54.77
C TYR A 979 11.42 14.59 -54.39
N MET A 980 10.40 14.64 -53.53
CA MET A 980 9.67 13.44 -53.08
C MET A 980 9.06 12.65 -54.25
N PHE A 981 8.61 13.30 -55.33
CA PHE A 981 8.06 12.61 -56.51
C PHE A 981 9.02 11.56 -57.07
N TRP A 982 10.28 11.93 -57.30
CA TRP A 982 11.32 11.03 -57.80
C TRP A 982 11.66 9.93 -56.79
N PHE A 983 11.68 10.26 -55.50
CA PHE A 983 11.85 9.26 -54.43
C PHE A 983 10.73 8.19 -54.44
N VAL A 984 9.47 8.58 -54.68
CA VAL A 984 8.37 7.60 -54.80
C VAL A 984 8.54 6.72 -56.03
N LEU A 985 9.04 7.24 -57.16
CA LEU A 985 9.36 6.40 -58.32
C LEU A 985 10.45 5.37 -58.00
N THR A 986 11.48 5.73 -57.24
CA THR A 986 12.49 4.78 -56.72
C THR A 986 11.87 3.69 -55.83
N ILE A 987 10.92 4.04 -54.95
CA ILE A 987 10.20 3.05 -54.12
C ILE A 987 9.34 2.12 -54.99
N ILE A 988 8.68 2.63 -56.03
CA ILE A 988 7.91 1.81 -56.99
C ILE A 988 8.86 0.87 -57.76
N PHE A 989 10.03 1.34 -58.17
CA PHE A 989 11.06 0.51 -58.83
C PHE A 989 11.54 -0.63 -57.91
N ILE A 990 11.85 -0.34 -56.64
CA ILE A 990 12.24 -1.35 -55.64
C ILE A 990 11.10 -2.37 -55.43
N THR A 991 9.85 -1.89 -55.34
CA THR A 991 8.66 -2.76 -55.23
C THR A 991 8.47 -3.65 -56.47
N GLY A 992 8.82 -3.16 -57.66
CA GLY A 992 8.77 -3.90 -58.92
C GLY A 992 9.96 -4.84 -59.18
N THR A 993 11.07 -4.73 -58.43
CA THR A 993 12.30 -5.53 -58.63
C THR A 993 12.59 -6.53 -57.52
N THR A 994 12.12 -6.29 -56.29
CA THR A 994 12.37 -7.15 -55.11
C THR A 994 11.80 -8.56 -55.20
N ARG A 995 10.78 -8.80 -56.03
CA ARG A 995 10.24 -10.14 -56.33
C ARG A 995 9.84 -10.24 -57.79
N ILE A 996 10.07 -11.41 -58.40
CA ILE A 996 9.59 -11.73 -59.76
C ILE A 996 8.15 -12.21 -59.65
N SER A 997 7.20 -11.47 -60.23
CA SER A 997 5.80 -11.88 -60.41
C SER A 997 5.10 -11.04 -61.48
N VAL A 998 3.98 -11.53 -62.02
CA VAL A 998 3.13 -10.76 -62.97
C VAL A 998 2.68 -9.42 -62.38
N PHE A 999 2.45 -9.35 -61.07
CA PHE A 999 2.07 -8.10 -60.37
C PHE A 999 3.20 -7.08 -60.30
N CYS A 1000 4.46 -7.53 -60.31
CA CYS A 1000 5.61 -6.63 -60.28
C CYS A 1000 5.85 -5.94 -61.63
N MET A 1001 5.49 -6.60 -62.74
CA MET A 1001 5.56 -6.04 -64.10
C MET A 1001 4.79 -4.72 -64.21
N GLY A 1002 3.60 -4.61 -63.61
CA GLY A 1002 2.80 -3.39 -63.66
C GLY A 1002 3.45 -2.20 -62.92
N TYR A 1003 4.16 -2.45 -61.81
CA TYR A 1003 4.95 -1.42 -61.14
C TYR A 1003 6.13 -0.95 -61.99
N LEU A 1004 6.82 -1.86 -62.68
CA LEU A 1004 7.93 -1.51 -63.59
C LEU A 1004 7.43 -0.68 -64.79
N VAL A 1005 6.34 -1.11 -65.44
CA VAL A 1005 5.72 -0.37 -66.55
C VAL A 1005 5.27 1.02 -66.11
N ALA A 1006 4.63 1.14 -64.94
CA ALA A 1006 4.26 2.44 -64.38
C ALA A 1006 5.50 3.31 -64.06
N CYS A 1007 6.54 2.72 -63.47
CA CYS A 1007 7.77 3.45 -63.13
C CYS A 1007 8.46 4.01 -64.38
N PHE A 1008 8.70 3.19 -65.40
CA PHE A 1008 9.31 3.66 -66.65
C PHE A 1008 8.45 4.72 -67.36
N TYR A 1009 7.11 4.59 -67.34
CA TYR A 1009 6.21 5.62 -67.85
C TYR A 1009 6.36 6.96 -67.10
N PHE A 1010 6.35 6.94 -65.76
CA PHE A 1010 6.50 8.16 -64.97
C PHE A 1010 7.92 8.74 -64.98
N LEU A 1011 8.96 7.93 -65.18
CA LEU A 1011 10.33 8.43 -65.38
C LEU A 1011 10.46 9.15 -66.74
N LEU A 1012 9.91 8.57 -67.81
CA LEU A 1012 10.02 9.12 -69.17
C LEU A 1012 9.10 10.32 -69.42
N VAL A 1013 7.91 10.35 -68.81
CA VAL A 1013 6.92 11.43 -68.99
C VAL A 1013 6.91 12.44 -67.83
N GLY A 1014 7.60 12.14 -66.72
CA GLY A 1014 7.46 12.82 -65.41
C GLY A 1014 7.58 14.34 -65.45
N GLY A 1015 8.65 14.90 -66.03
CA GLY A 1015 8.82 16.36 -66.12
C GLY A 1015 7.68 17.05 -66.85
N ASN A 1016 7.26 16.48 -67.98
CA ASN A 1016 6.12 16.98 -68.77
C ASN A 1016 4.75 16.70 -68.12
N LEU A 1017 4.67 15.77 -67.16
CA LEU A 1017 3.47 15.49 -66.38
C LEU A 1017 3.31 16.49 -65.23
N LEU A 1018 4.39 16.85 -64.53
CA LEU A 1018 4.35 17.82 -63.42
C LEU A 1018 3.85 19.21 -63.86
N LEU A 1019 4.08 19.58 -65.12
CA LEU A 1019 3.63 20.82 -65.74
C LEU A 1019 2.15 20.81 -66.16
N LYS A 1020 1.50 19.64 -66.21
CA LYS A 1020 0.07 19.52 -66.55
C LYS A 1020 -0.81 19.92 -65.34
N PRO A 1021 -2.03 20.43 -65.57
CA PRO A 1021 -2.93 20.79 -64.48
C PRO A 1021 -3.18 19.60 -63.55
N VAL A 1022 -3.10 19.84 -62.23
CA VAL A 1022 -3.18 18.83 -61.14
C VAL A 1022 -4.32 17.81 -61.32
N LYS A 1023 -5.47 18.23 -61.87
CA LYS A 1023 -6.61 17.36 -62.19
C LYS A 1023 -6.23 16.17 -63.09
N SER A 1024 -5.30 16.36 -64.04
CA SER A 1024 -4.80 15.31 -64.93
C SER A 1024 -3.83 14.38 -64.20
N ILE A 1025 -2.86 14.93 -63.46
CA ILE A 1025 -1.88 14.18 -62.67
C ILE A 1025 -2.60 13.22 -61.70
N LEU A 1026 -3.62 13.72 -60.99
CA LEU A 1026 -4.39 12.93 -60.04
C LEU A 1026 -5.18 11.78 -60.66
N VAL A 1027 -5.53 11.81 -61.96
CA VAL A 1027 -6.22 10.68 -62.61
C VAL A 1027 -5.26 9.51 -62.84
N TYR A 1028 -4.04 9.79 -63.32
CA TYR A 1028 -3.00 8.75 -63.46
C TYR A 1028 -2.55 8.23 -62.09
N TRP A 1029 -2.44 9.11 -61.09
CA TRP A 1029 -2.03 8.73 -59.73
C TRP A 1029 -3.11 7.93 -58.97
N ASP A 1030 -4.39 8.31 -59.09
CA ASP A 1030 -5.51 7.51 -58.55
C ASP A 1030 -5.60 6.14 -59.26
N CYS A 1031 -5.17 6.03 -60.52
CA CYS A 1031 -5.09 4.75 -61.23
C CYS A 1031 -3.95 3.86 -60.69
N LEU A 1032 -2.77 4.43 -60.40
CA LEU A 1032 -1.64 3.69 -59.81
C LEU A 1032 -1.95 3.21 -58.38
N ILE A 1033 -2.64 4.03 -57.58
CA ILE A 1033 -3.16 3.62 -56.26
C ILE A 1033 -4.18 2.50 -56.40
N GLY A 1034 -5.08 2.59 -57.39
CA GLY A 1034 -6.01 1.51 -57.71
C GLY A 1034 -5.31 0.20 -58.08
N TYR A 1035 -4.21 0.27 -58.86
CA TYR A 1035 -3.40 -0.89 -59.20
C TYR A 1035 -2.73 -1.53 -57.98
N ASN A 1036 -2.05 -0.73 -57.14
CA ASN A 1036 -1.40 -1.22 -55.92
C ASN A 1036 -2.40 -1.92 -54.97
N VAL A 1037 -3.58 -1.33 -54.76
CA VAL A 1037 -4.63 -1.94 -53.93
C VAL A 1037 -5.15 -3.23 -54.59
N LEU A 1038 -5.34 -3.25 -55.92
CA LEU A 1038 -5.71 -4.46 -56.64
C LEU A 1038 -4.65 -5.57 -56.44
N VAL A 1039 -3.36 -5.27 -56.55
CA VAL A 1039 -2.27 -6.22 -56.27
C VAL A 1039 -2.35 -6.78 -54.85
N ILE A 1040 -2.53 -5.92 -53.84
CA ILE A 1040 -2.72 -6.35 -52.44
C ILE A 1040 -3.93 -7.28 -52.31
N THR A 1041 -5.06 -6.96 -52.95
CA THR A 1041 -6.26 -7.81 -52.88
C THR A 1041 -6.10 -9.14 -53.61
N MET A 1042 -5.41 -9.16 -54.75
CA MET A 1042 -5.16 -10.39 -55.51
C MET A 1042 -4.17 -11.31 -54.80
N LYS A 1043 -3.09 -10.76 -54.21
CA LYS A 1043 -2.18 -11.54 -53.35
C LYS A 1043 -2.92 -12.14 -52.15
N ASN A 1044 -3.86 -11.41 -51.57
CA ASN A 1044 -4.70 -11.90 -50.47
C ASN A 1044 -5.66 -13.02 -50.92
N ILE A 1045 -6.37 -12.87 -52.04
CA ILE A 1045 -7.25 -13.92 -52.60
C ILE A 1045 -6.44 -15.17 -52.98
N LEU A 1046 -5.26 -15.02 -53.59
CA LEU A 1046 -4.38 -16.12 -53.96
C LEU A 1046 -3.73 -16.82 -52.75
N SER A 1047 -3.80 -16.24 -51.54
CA SER A 1047 -3.23 -16.85 -50.33
C SER A 1047 -3.93 -18.17 -49.94
N ILE A 1048 -5.19 -18.41 -50.35
CA ILE A 1048 -5.85 -19.71 -50.14
C ILE A 1048 -5.12 -20.85 -50.89
N LEU A 1049 -4.57 -20.56 -52.07
CA LEU A 1049 -3.79 -21.54 -52.84
C LEU A 1049 -2.41 -21.78 -52.21
N ALA A 1050 -1.79 -20.72 -51.70
CA ALA A 1050 -0.45 -20.75 -51.08
C ALA A 1050 -0.43 -21.36 -49.67
N CYS A 1051 -1.45 -21.11 -48.85
CA CYS A 1051 -1.54 -21.58 -47.46
C CYS A 1051 -2.41 -22.84 -47.33
N GLY A 1052 -3.54 -22.92 -48.04
CA GLY A 1052 -4.47 -24.04 -47.98
C GLY A 1052 -3.99 -25.26 -48.77
N PHE A 1053 -3.90 -25.10 -50.10
CA PHE A 1053 -3.74 -26.22 -51.05
C PHE A 1053 -2.27 -26.54 -51.43
N ILE A 1054 -1.30 -26.10 -50.64
CA ILE A 1054 0.14 -26.15 -50.99
C ILE A 1054 0.63 -27.54 -51.40
N LYS A 1055 0.15 -28.61 -50.75
CA LYS A 1055 0.50 -30.01 -51.08
C LYS A 1055 0.11 -30.39 -52.52
N SER A 1056 -1.08 -29.98 -52.97
CA SER A 1056 -1.57 -30.27 -54.32
C SER A 1056 -0.93 -29.37 -55.38
N LEU A 1057 -0.68 -28.09 -55.06
CA LEU A 1057 -0.03 -27.16 -55.98
C LEU A 1057 1.43 -27.56 -56.27
N VAL A 1058 2.20 -27.98 -55.27
CA VAL A 1058 3.62 -28.36 -55.47
C VAL A 1058 3.74 -29.60 -56.38
N LEU A 1059 2.84 -30.58 -56.24
CA LEU A 1059 2.85 -31.79 -57.06
C LEU A 1059 2.38 -31.54 -58.51
N ASN A 1060 1.29 -30.80 -58.69
CA ASN A 1060 0.62 -30.72 -59.99
C ASN A 1060 0.92 -29.43 -60.78
N HIS A 1061 1.19 -28.32 -60.10
CA HIS A 1061 1.11 -26.96 -60.67
C HIS A 1061 2.22 -26.00 -60.19
N CYS A 1062 3.46 -26.47 -60.05
CA CYS A 1062 4.60 -25.63 -59.63
C CYS A 1062 4.78 -24.34 -60.49
N TRP A 1063 4.44 -24.38 -61.78
CA TRP A 1063 4.47 -23.21 -62.67
C TRP A 1063 3.60 -22.04 -62.15
N LEU A 1064 2.47 -22.34 -61.51
CA LEU A 1064 1.54 -21.34 -60.97
C LEU A 1064 2.11 -20.68 -59.69
N ILE A 1065 2.85 -21.45 -58.89
CA ILE A 1065 3.58 -20.96 -57.72
C ILE A 1065 4.64 -19.94 -58.16
N GLN A 1066 5.40 -20.25 -59.20
CA GLN A 1066 6.46 -19.40 -59.72
C GLN A 1066 5.91 -18.13 -60.40
N LEU A 1067 4.87 -18.24 -61.23
CA LEU A 1067 4.29 -17.12 -61.98
C LEU A 1067 3.75 -15.98 -61.08
N PHE A 1068 3.11 -16.35 -59.95
CA PHE A 1068 2.52 -15.40 -59.01
C PHE A 1068 3.34 -15.19 -57.73
N SER A 1069 4.47 -15.89 -57.57
CA SER A 1069 5.31 -15.88 -56.36
C SER A 1069 4.52 -16.26 -55.09
N LEU A 1070 3.80 -17.39 -55.15
CA LEU A 1070 2.90 -17.85 -54.09
C LEU A 1070 3.69 -18.35 -52.86
N ALA A 1071 3.60 -17.63 -51.74
CA ALA A 1071 4.22 -18.00 -50.47
C ALA A 1071 3.29 -17.72 -49.28
N CYS A 1072 3.26 -18.63 -48.30
CA CYS A 1072 2.49 -18.46 -47.06
C CYS A 1072 3.40 -17.94 -45.93
N THR A 1073 3.17 -16.71 -45.49
CA THR A 1073 4.00 -16.01 -44.46
C THR A 1073 3.56 -16.25 -43.01
N ILE A 1074 2.36 -16.80 -42.80
CA ILE A 1074 1.77 -16.93 -41.46
C ILE A 1074 2.33 -18.17 -40.74
N LYS A 1075 2.74 -17.98 -39.48
CA LYS A 1075 3.28 -19.05 -38.65
C LYS A 1075 2.23 -20.13 -38.33
N GLY A 1076 2.70 -21.37 -38.20
CA GLY A 1076 1.86 -22.52 -37.85
C GLY A 1076 0.90 -22.99 -38.96
N TYR A 1077 1.21 -22.75 -40.24
CA TYR A 1077 0.69 -23.57 -41.35
C TYR A 1077 1.66 -24.72 -41.63
N THR A 1078 1.16 -25.88 -42.04
CA THR A 1078 2.02 -27.05 -42.29
C THR A 1078 2.74 -26.91 -43.65
N LYS A 1079 4.01 -26.51 -43.63
CA LYS A 1079 4.90 -26.62 -44.80
C LYS A 1079 5.15 -28.10 -45.11
N PRO A 1080 5.24 -28.52 -46.40
CA PRO A 1080 5.69 -29.87 -46.74
C PRO A 1080 7.18 -30.04 -46.40
N GLU A 1081 7.59 -31.26 -46.07
CA GLU A 1081 8.99 -31.58 -45.79
C GLU A 1081 9.82 -31.48 -47.08
N GLN A 1082 10.92 -30.71 -47.05
CA GLN A 1082 11.71 -30.36 -48.24
C GLN A 1082 12.52 -31.53 -48.82
N HIS A 1083 12.51 -32.72 -48.19
CA HIS A 1083 13.34 -33.84 -48.58
C HIS A 1083 12.79 -34.70 -49.75
N SER A 1084 11.53 -34.54 -50.15
CA SER A 1084 10.85 -35.49 -51.05
C SER A 1084 10.76 -35.10 -52.54
N SER A 1085 11.05 -33.85 -52.94
CA SER A 1085 10.92 -33.44 -54.36
C SER A 1085 11.89 -32.34 -54.81
N LYS A 1086 12.90 -32.71 -55.61
CA LYS A 1086 13.86 -31.77 -56.25
C LYS A 1086 13.28 -30.94 -57.43
N GLN A 1087 11.96 -30.87 -57.58
CA GLN A 1087 11.29 -30.30 -58.77
C GLN A 1087 10.62 -28.93 -58.54
N CYS A 1088 10.52 -28.44 -57.30
CA CYS A 1088 9.91 -27.14 -57.03
C CYS A 1088 10.55 -26.49 -55.78
N GLU A 1089 11.47 -25.54 -55.99
CA GLU A 1089 11.99 -24.71 -54.89
C GLU A 1089 10.98 -23.62 -54.53
N LEU A 1090 10.60 -23.52 -53.25
CA LEU A 1090 9.70 -22.47 -52.78
C LEU A 1090 10.49 -21.20 -52.41
N PRO A 1091 10.04 -20.00 -52.81
CA PRO A 1091 10.71 -18.75 -52.46
C PRO A 1091 10.66 -18.49 -50.94
N SER A 1092 11.76 -17.96 -50.40
CA SER A 1092 11.95 -17.76 -48.96
C SER A 1092 11.05 -16.66 -48.36
N ASP A 1093 10.14 -17.11 -47.48
CA ASP A 1093 9.48 -16.47 -46.33
C ASP A 1093 8.89 -15.03 -46.38
N GLU A 1094 8.95 -14.30 -47.51
CA GLU A 1094 8.25 -13.02 -47.68
C GLU A 1094 7.42 -12.95 -48.97
N ALA A 1095 6.10 -12.92 -48.85
CA ALA A 1095 5.14 -12.77 -49.97
C ALA A 1095 5.05 -11.32 -50.54
N GLY A 1096 6.06 -10.47 -50.30
CA GLY A 1096 6.20 -9.13 -50.89
C GLY A 1096 5.21 -8.04 -50.41
N ILE A 1097 4.13 -8.40 -49.71
CA ILE A 1097 3.07 -7.45 -49.27
C ILE A 1097 3.60 -6.29 -48.42
N ILE A 1098 4.72 -6.46 -47.71
CA ILE A 1098 5.38 -5.38 -46.95
C ILE A 1098 5.79 -4.25 -47.90
N TRP A 1099 6.40 -4.57 -49.04
CA TRP A 1099 6.78 -3.59 -50.06
C TRP A 1099 5.56 -2.97 -50.76
N ASP A 1100 4.49 -3.73 -51.03
CA ASP A 1100 3.23 -3.17 -51.52
C ASP A 1100 2.64 -2.13 -50.54
N GLY A 1101 2.72 -2.38 -49.23
CA GLY A 1101 2.26 -1.46 -48.18
C GLY A 1101 3.15 -0.22 -48.01
N ILE A 1102 4.46 -0.36 -48.13
CA ILE A 1102 5.42 0.76 -48.16
C ILE A 1102 5.15 1.64 -49.39
N CYS A 1103 4.98 1.01 -50.57
CA CYS A 1103 4.59 1.69 -51.81
C CYS A 1103 3.27 2.45 -51.64
N PHE A 1104 2.23 1.81 -51.10
CA PHE A 1104 0.94 2.45 -50.80
C PHE A 1104 1.07 3.70 -49.91
N CYS A 1105 1.93 3.65 -48.88
CA CYS A 1105 2.22 4.80 -48.01
C CYS A 1105 2.75 6.00 -48.80
N PHE A 1106 3.80 5.80 -49.60
CA PHE A 1106 4.41 6.87 -50.40
C PHE A 1106 3.49 7.34 -51.54
N LEU A 1107 2.70 6.46 -52.15
CA LEU A 1107 1.66 6.83 -53.12
C LEU A 1107 0.60 7.76 -52.50
N LEU A 1108 0.10 7.45 -51.29
CA LEU A 1108 -0.87 8.30 -50.58
C LEU A 1108 -0.25 9.64 -50.16
N LEU A 1109 1.00 9.65 -49.67
CA LEU A 1109 1.67 10.88 -49.26
C LEU A 1109 1.94 11.80 -50.48
N GLN A 1110 2.39 11.25 -51.61
CA GLN A 1110 2.56 12.00 -52.86
C GLN A 1110 1.22 12.51 -53.41
N ARG A 1111 0.13 11.73 -53.27
CA ARG A 1111 -1.24 12.19 -53.59
C ARG A 1111 -1.65 13.39 -52.74
N ARG A 1112 -1.21 13.46 -51.48
CA ARG A 1112 -1.44 14.61 -50.59
C ARG A 1112 -0.57 15.80 -50.96
N VAL A 1113 0.68 15.58 -51.36
CA VAL A 1113 1.59 16.61 -51.93
C VAL A 1113 0.95 17.28 -53.16
N PHE A 1114 0.49 16.50 -54.15
CA PHE A 1114 -0.13 17.05 -55.36
C PHE A 1114 -1.38 17.90 -55.10
N ARG A 1115 -2.05 17.71 -53.96
CA ARG A 1115 -3.24 18.46 -53.54
C ARG A 1115 -2.92 19.65 -52.62
N SER A 1116 -1.64 19.94 -52.39
CA SER A 1116 -1.17 20.99 -51.48
C SER A 1116 -0.92 22.31 -52.20
N HIS A 1117 -1.20 23.44 -51.54
CA HIS A 1117 -0.87 24.78 -52.07
C HIS A 1117 0.64 24.95 -52.33
N TYR A 1118 1.50 24.31 -51.53
CA TYR A 1118 2.95 24.36 -51.74
C TYR A 1118 3.39 23.71 -53.07
N PHE A 1119 2.65 22.70 -53.57
CA PHE A 1119 2.94 22.09 -54.88
C PHE A 1119 2.59 23.02 -56.05
N LEU A 1120 1.57 23.87 -55.92
CA LEU A 1120 1.25 24.86 -56.95
C LEU A 1120 2.41 25.86 -57.17
N TYR A 1121 3.14 26.21 -56.12
CA TYR A 1121 4.36 27.02 -56.25
C TYR A 1121 5.44 26.27 -57.03
N VAL A 1122 5.68 24.99 -56.73
CA VAL A 1122 6.67 24.17 -57.46
C VAL A 1122 6.30 24.05 -58.95
N VAL A 1123 5.01 23.98 -59.30
CA VAL A 1123 4.57 24.00 -60.71
C VAL A 1123 4.88 25.35 -61.39
N LEU A 1124 4.70 26.47 -60.70
CA LEU A 1124 5.05 27.80 -61.23
C LEU A 1124 6.58 27.96 -61.41
N ASP A 1125 7.37 27.44 -60.48
CA ASP A 1125 8.84 27.44 -60.57
C ASP A 1125 9.36 26.55 -61.72
N LEU A 1126 8.74 25.38 -61.92
CA LEU A 1126 9.00 24.51 -63.08
C LEU A 1126 8.57 25.15 -64.42
N GLN A 1127 7.52 25.98 -64.42
CA GLN A 1127 7.13 26.77 -65.60
C GLN A 1127 8.13 27.90 -65.88
N ASN A 1128 8.57 28.63 -64.86
CA ASN A 1128 9.57 29.70 -64.98
C ASN A 1128 10.91 29.15 -65.50
N THR A 1129 11.36 28.00 -64.99
CA THR A 1129 12.60 27.36 -65.45
C THR A 1129 12.50 26.83 -66.88
N GLN A 1130 11.34 26.38 -67.37
CA GLN A 1130 11.16 26.10 -68.80
C GLN A 1130 11.15 27.36 -69.68
N VAL A 1131 10.56 28.47 -69.21
CA VAL A 1131 10.65 29.76 -69.93
C VAL A 1131 12.11 30.25 -70.00
N LEU A 1132 12.89 30.08 -68.93
CA LEU A 1132 14.33 30.38 -68.93
C LEU A 1132 15.11 29.46 -69.90
N ALA A 1133 14.80 28.16 -69.96
CA ALA A 1133 15.41 27.23 -70.93
C ALA A 1133 15.12 27.63 -72.39
N SER A 1134 14.02 28.35 -72.66
CA SER A 1134 13.70 28.92 -73.98
C SER A 1134 14.52 30.17 -74.36
N ARG A 1135 15.45 30.63 -73.50
CA ARG A 1135 16.41 31.72 -73.76
C ARG A 1135 17.87 31.22 -73.69
N PRO A 1136 18.39 30.49 -74.69
CA PRO A 1136 19.73 29.89 -74.62
C PRO A 1136 20.91 30.89 -74.65
N GLY A 1137 20.66 32.18 -74.91
CA GLY A 1137 21.66 33.12 -75.39
C GLY A 1137 22.30 34.09 -74.38
N LEU A 1138 21.92 34.09 -73.09
CA LEU A 1138 22.42 35.08 -72.11
C LEU A 1138 23.23 34.50 -70.93
N GLY A 1139 23.21 33.18 -70.70
CA GLY A 1139 23.74 32.58 -69.46
C GLY A 1139 25.20 32.13 -69.48
N LEU A 1140 25.90 32.24 -70.62
CA LEU A 1140 27.22 31.62 -70.83
C LEU A 1140 28.35 32.61 -71.15
N GLY A 1141 28.12 33.91 -70.99
CA GLY A 1141 29.10 34.92 -71.36
C GLY A 1141 28.74 36.37 -71.02
N LEU A 1142 28.40 36.67 -69.76
CA LEU A 1142 28.47 38.02 -69.19
C LEU A 1142 28.36 37.95 -67.66
N ASN A 1143 29.31 38.58 -66.95
CA ASN A 1143 29.06 39.00 -65.57
C ASN A 1143 28.10 40.19 -65.63
N LEU A 1144 26.94 40.07 -64.98
CA LEU A 1144 25.99 41.15 -64.81
C LEU A 1144 25.47 41.15 -63.38
N ASP A 1145 25.96 42.11 -62.60
CA ASP A 1145 25.30 42.51 -61.36
C ASP A 1145 23.87 42.97 -61.70
N LEU A 1146 22.88 42.45 -60.96
CA LEU A 1146 21.47 42.79 -61.13
C LEU A 1146 20.88 43.21 -59.79
N ASP A 1147 20.45 44.47 -59.72
CA ASP A 1147 19.96 45.10 -58.49
C ASP A 1147 18.68 44.43 -57.94
N PRO A 1148 18.58 44.20 -56.62
CA PRO A 1148 17.49 43.44 -56.01
C PRO A 1148 16.19 44.25 -55.81
N GLN A 1149 15.91 45.25 -56.65
CA GLN A 1149 14.77 46.18 -56.50
C GLN A 1149 13.62 46.00 -57.50
N CYS A 1150 13.59 44.91 -58.28
CA CYS A 1150 12.50 44.60 -59.22
C CYS A 1150 12.03 43.14 -59.15
N LEU A 1151 11.42 42.74 -58.02
CA LEU A 1151 10.64 41.51 -57.86
C LEU A 1151 9.67 41.57 -56.67
#